data_AF-A0ABD0JCL1-F1
#
_entry.id   AF-A0ABD0JCL1-F1
#
_cell.length_a   1.000
_cell.length_b   1.000
_cell.length_c   1.000
_cell.angle_alpha   90.00
_cell.angle_beta   90.00
_cell.angle_gamma   90.00
#
_symmetry.space_group_name_H-M   'P 1'
#
loop_
_entity.id
_entity.type
_entity.pdbx_description
1 polymer ?
#
loop_
_entity_poly.entity_id
_entity_poly.type
_entity_poly.pdbx_seq_one_letter_code
_entity_poly.pdbx_strand_id
1 'polypeptide(L)'
;MADKTADHEDAGGRRKRLDLKSYYGLDANGEVILPPDKDGAGRTAASADPCDINSPHFQPDVYLNKLIQEKSLVELMDQEQSMVKDVRSLDSDMQTLVYENYNKFISATDTIRKMKNDFKKMEDEMDHLATNMSKITTFSASISDTLQDRRHQITKLAGVHSLLKKLQFLFELPARLKKCIEMEAYSQAVRYYTKAQRVLHQYRHMPSFQGINRDCEAIIQQLCATLRQQFKEKESTPKQLAECVDLLLQLDEPPEQLCDEFLAHARQKIDEDLQELDRQIKLQSGEALPAEEERPAKAYMTTAMDVLEFVDAGCNGFLSNMCLVIASYNDMFLSRAQADERLDTIALRKLVLFVNDLMEQYFGFVQQRVQLERETGDNTILVRALDRFHRAGTEIVSRAAKDRVGHYLHTLKRHFADSMTDIRQNLAAPRLVGKQDGVAKLAELLGNMQSSVVEQIKSVLANLQAFIAPDITFAMKPYFRGPFCNQDVREGLVVGFIRHVCTVCNEFCETSSDRGSVPPALLIILSRYCIDLENATISYLLTLTEEQFLVEERIAGEPVAELCSMAKSAAQRLLNHYVRVQGLTISQMLRKSVETRDWLNTIEPRNVRAVMKRVVEDMTAIDMQVGQLYEEGVRRERSSDSSRRTHPHSVSQANKRLQWSYSPSVDNSLMSNIQKLFSEKIEIFSAVEFSKVSVLTGIIKISLKTFLECVRLRTFGRYGLQQIQVGHPLPAALPLAFCL
;
A
#
# COMPACT_ATOMS: atom_id res chain seq x y z
N MET A 1 -44.49 -14.69 74.51
CA MET A 1 -43.65 -15.23 75.60
C MET A 1 -43.31 -16.66 75.24
N ALA A 2 -42.01 -16.92 75.00
CA ALA A 2 -41.41 -18.25 75.10
C ALA A 2 -41.71 -18.83 76.51
N ASP A 3 -41.67 -20.13 76.79
CA ASP A 3 -40.52 -21.00 76.58
C ASP A 3 -40.88 -22.48 76.90
N LYS A 4 -40.21 -23.38 76.19
CA LYS A 4 -39.75 -24.76 76.50
C LYS A 4 -40.54 -25.72 77.40
N THR A 5 -40.84 -26.89 76.84
CA THR A 5 -40.34 -28.23 77.24
C THR A 5 -40.55 -29.18 76.05
N ALA A 6 -39.51 -29.67 75.38
CA ALA A 6 -38.67 -30.83 75.71
C ALA A 6 -39.32 -32.19 75.32
N ASP A 7 -38.66 -32.84 74.35
CA ASP A 7 -38.84 -34.14 73.70
C ASP A 7 -39.85 -35.16 74.24
N HIS A 8 -40.64 -35.74 73.31
CA HIS A 8 -40.71 -37.19 73.13
C HIS A 8 -41.29 -37.51 71.73
N GLU A 9 -40.40 -37.82 70.77
CA GLU A 9 -40.79 -38.47 69.52
C GLU A 9 -41.51 -39.81 69.82
N ASP A 10 -42.83 -39.84 69.60
CA ASP A 10 -43.66 -41.03 69.77
C ASP A 10 -43.36 -42.08 68.68
N ALA A 11 -42.56 -43.07 69.06
CA ALA A 11 -42.19 -44.23 68.26
C ALA A 11 -43.40 -45.06 67.77
N GLY A 12 -44.62 -44.82 68.28
CA GLY A 12 -45.86 -45.47 67.84
C GLY A 12 -46.34 -45.04 66.45
N GLY A 13 -46.10 -43.77 66.05
CA GLY A 13 -46.53 -43.24 64.75
C GLY A 13 -45.71 -43.77 63.57
N ARG A 14 -44.41 -43.99 63.77
CA ARG A 14 -43.51 -44.59 62.76
C ARG A 14 -43.83 -46.07 62.50
N ARG A 15 -44.21 -46.84 63.52
CA ARG A 15 -44.58 -48.27 63.39
C ARG A 15 -45.86 -48.48 62.59
N LYS A 16 -46.95 -47.76 62.91
CA LYS A 16 -48.22 -47.87 62.14
C LYS A 16 -48.06 -47.51 60.66
N ARG A 17 -47.17 -46.56 60.35
CA ARG A 17 -46.89 -46.15 58.96
C ARG A 17 -45.99 -47.15 58.24
N LEU A 18 -45.14 -47.90 58.95
CA LEU A 18 -44.41 -49.05 58.41
C LEU A 18 -45.33 -50.25 58.15
N ASP A 19 -46.27 -50.54 59.05
CA ASP A 19 -47.21 -51.66 58.90
C ASP A 19 -48.15 -51.47 57.71
N LEU A 20 -48.66 -50.25 57.49
CA LEU A 20 -49.43 -49.94 56.28
C LEU A 20 -48.57 -50.01 55.00
N LYS A 21 -47.29 -49.62 55.05
CA LYS A 21 -46.39 -49.74 53.88
C LYS A 21 -46.10 -51.19 53.51
N SER A 22 -45.93 -52.05 54.52
CA SER A 22 -45.74 -53.50 54.34
C SER A 22 -46.99 -54.17 53.74
N TYR A 23 -48.19 -53.71 54.12
CA TYR A 23 -49.45 -54.24 53.58
C TYR A 23 -49.66 -53.96 52.07
N TYR A 24 -49.08 -52.88 51.54
CA TYR A 24 -49.16 -52.52 50.10
C TYR A 24 -47.90 -52.87 49.29
N GLY A 25 -46.92 -53.56 49.87
CA GLY A 25 -45.74 -54.07 49.15
C GLY A 25 -44.76 -52.98 48.65
N LEU A 26 -44.60 -51.88 49.39
CA LEU A 26 -43.69 -50.77 49.04
C LEU A 26 -42.47 -50.75 49.97
N ASP A 27 -41.29 -50.44 49.42
CA ASP A 27 -40.07 -50.27 50.21
C ASP A 27 -39.95 -48.88 50.89
N ALA A 28 -38.85 -48.63 51.59
CA ALA A 28 -38.63 -47.39 52.34
C ALA A 28 -38.64 -46.12 51.47
N ASN A 29 -38.35 -46.25 50.16
CA ASN A 29 -38.25 -45.15 49.20
C ASN A 29 -39.48 -45.03 48.27
N GLY A 30 -40.43 -45.96 48.32
CA GLY A 30 -41.74 -45.82 47.66
C GLY A 30 -41.83 -46.44 46.27
N GLU A 31 -41.01 -47.44 45.96
CA GLU A 31 -41.13 -48.23 44.72
C GLU A 31 -41.89 -49.55 44.94
N VAL A 32 -42.59 -50.02 43.90
CA VAL A 32 -43.40 -51.25 43.87
C VAL A 32 -42.50 -52.47 43.72
N ILE A 33 -42.56 -53.41 44.67
CA ILE A 33 -41.78 -54.64 44.61
C ILE A 33 -42.37 -55.59 43.54
N LEU A 34 -41.70 -55.66 42.38
CA LEU A 34 -41.86 -56.75 41.40
C LEU A 34 -41.28 -58.05 41.97
N PRO A 35 -41.83 -59.23 41.61
CA PRO A 35 -41.30 -60.51 42.09
C PRO A 35 -39.87 -60.73 41.57
N PRO A 36 -38.93 -61.19 42.41
CA PRO A 36 -37.62 -61.60 41.91
C PRO A 36 -37.73 -62.97 41.25
N ASP A 37 -37.12 -63.06 40.07
CA ASP A 37 -36.82 -64.32 39.40
C ASP A 37 -36.04 -65.27 40.31
N LYS A 38 -36.29 -66.56 40.09
CA LYS A 38 -35.60 -67.68 40.71
C LYS A 38 -34.09 -67.57 40.48
N ASP A 39 -33.34 -67.53 41.57
CA ASP A 39 -32.10 -68.29 41.84
C ASP A 39 -31.14 -67.47 42.72
N GLY A 40 -30.93 -67.91 43.96
CA GLY A 40 -29.94 -67.31 44.85
C GLY A 40 -30.13 -67.69 46.31
N ALA A 41 -29.31 -68.63 46.78
CA ALA A 41 -29.31 -69.13 48.15
C ALA A 41 -28.84 -68.10 49.19
N GLY A 42 -29.52 -68.07 50.35
CA GLY A 42 -28.89 -67.83 51.66
C GLY A 42 -29.32 -66.61 52.49
N ARG A 43 -29.76 -66.92 53.73
CA ARG A 43 -29.71 -66.16 55.01
C ARG A 43 -31.03 -65.52 55.52
N THR A 44 -31.69 -66.23 56.46
CA THR A 44 -31.79 -66.01 57.93
C THR A 44 -32.96 -65.13 58.38
N ALA A 45 -33.96 -65.75 59.05
CA ALA A 45 -34.82 -65.08 60.03
C ALA A 45 -34.89 -65.96 61.29
N ALA A 46 -34.49 -65.37 62.41
CA ALA A 46 -34.29 -65.99 63.70
C ALA A 46 -35.60 -66.26 64.46
N SER A 47 -35.51 -67.18 65.41
CA SER A 47 -36.56 -67.82 66.22
C SER A 47 -37.53 -66.90 66.97
N ALA A 48 -38.84 -67.10 66.78
CA ALA A 48 -39.87 -66.68 67.73
C ALA A 48 -39.98 -67.72 68.86
N ASP A 49 -39.84 -67.29 70.12
CA ASP A 49 -39.79 -68.17 71.30
C ASP A 49 -41.18 -68.82 71.56
N PRO A 50 -41.31 -70.16 71.49
CA PRO A 50 -42.60 -70.86 71.64
C PRO A 50 -43.27 -70.75 73.02
N CYS A 51 -42.60 -70.17 74.03
CA CYS A 51 -43.08 -70.09 75.42
C CYS A 51 -43.63 -68.71 75.85
N ASP A 52 -43.77 -67.74 74.94
CA ASP A 52 -44.36 -66.43 75.25
C ASP A 52 -45.89 -66.46 75.14
N ILE A 53 -46.60 -66.25 76.26
CA ILE A 53 -48.07 -66.29 76.35
C ILE A 53 -48.75 -65.27 75.42
N ASN A 54 -48.09 -64.15 75.11
CA ASN A 54 -48.68 -63.09 74.28
C ASN A 54 -48.33 -63.22 72.78
N SER A 55 -47.53 -64.23 72.40
CA SER A 55 -47.15 -64.48 71.02
C SER A 55 -48.23 -65.28 70.27
N PRO A 56 -48.53 -64.97 69.00
CA PRO A 56 -49.45 -65.76 68.17
C PRO A 56 -48.94 -67.18 67.87
N HIS A 57 -47.69 -67.50 68.23
CA HIS A 57 -47.10 -68.83 68.11
C HIS A 57 -46.95 -69.56 69.47
N PHE A 58 -47.62 -69.09 70.52
CA PHE A 58 -47.62 -69.72 71.84
C PHE A 58 -48.09 -71.18 71.78
N GLN A 59 -47.27 -72.12 72.28
CA GLN A 59 -47.63 -73.53 72.39
C GLN A 59 -47.92 -73.90 73.84
N PRO A 60 -49.20 -74.13 74.21
CA PRO A 60 -49.60 -74.40 75.59
C PRO A 60 -48.89 -75.61 76.20
N ASP A 61 -48.70 -76.67 75.41
CA ASP A 61 -48.09 -77.92 75.87
C ASP A 61 -46.60 -77.76 76.18
N VAL A 62 -45.89 -76.92 75.43
CA VAL A 62 -44.45 -76.67 75.63
C VAL A 62 -44.24 -75.77 76.84
N TYR A 63 -45.07 -74.73 76.97
CA TYR A 63 -45.07 -73.85 78.13
C TYR A 63 -45.43 -74.62 79.42
N LEU A 64 -46.45 -75.47 79.38
CA LEU A 64 -46.88 -76.28 80.53
C LEU A 64 -45.83 -77.31 80.94
N ASN A 65 -45.22 -78.01 79.97
CA ASN A 65 -44.13 -78.95 80.27
C ASN A 65 -42.93 -78.25 80.92
N LYS A 66 -42.59 -77.04 80.45
CA LYS A 66 -41.53 -76.23 81.04
C LYS A 66 -41.89 -75.80 82.47
N LEU A 67 -43.13 -75.39 82.71
CA LEU A 67 -43.63 -74.98 84.02
C LEU A 67 -43.58 -76.12 85.06
N ILE A 68 -43.94 -77.34 84.65
CA ILE A 68 -43.96 -78.53 85.51
C ILE A 68 -42.54 -79.01 85.84
N GLN A 69 -41.57 -78.83 84.93
CA GLN A 69 -40.18 -79.23 85.16
C GLN A 69 -39.39 -78.21 86.01
N GLU A 70 -39.69 -76.92 85.89
CA GLU A 70 -38.88 -75.86 86.52
C GLU A 70 -39.38 -75.44 87.92
N LYS A 71 -40.63 -75.72 88.29
CA LYS A 71 -41.25 -75.19 89.52
C LYS A 71 -41.62 -76.26 90.53
N SER A 72 -41.50 -75.93 91.80
CA SER A 72 -41.97 -76.79 92.89
C SER A 72 -43.51 -76.81 92.98
N LEU A 73 -44.09 -77.83 93.60
CA LEU A 73 -45.54 -78.01 93.67
C LEU A 73 -46.29 -76.80 94.27
N VAL A 74 -45.69 -76.12 95.26
CA VAL A 74 -46.29 -74.93 95.89
C VAL A 74 -46.32 -73.75 94.91
N GLU A 75 -45.25 -73.55 94.15
CA GLU A 75 -45.17 -72.48 93.15
C GLU A 75 -46.10 -72.73 91.96
N LEU A 76 -46.35 -73.99 91.60
CA LEU A 76 -47.35 -74.37 90.59
C LEU A 76 -48.79 -74.06 91.08
N MET A 77 -49.09 -74.34 92.35
CA MET A 77 -50.40 -74.01 92.94
C MET A 77 -50.64 -72.50 93.02
N ASP A 78 -49.63 -71.71 93.40
CA ASP A 78 -49.74 -70.24 93.40
C ASP A 78 -49.94 -69.68 91.98
N GLN A 79 -49.27 -70.26 90.96
CA GLN A 79 -49.49 -69.87 89.58
C GLN A 79 -50.86 -70.26 89.04
N GLU A 80 -51.37 -71.44 89.39
CA GLU A 80 -52.75 -71.81 89.07
C GLU A 80 -53.72 -70.79 89.66
N GLN A 81 -53.52 -70.40 90.91
CA GLN A 81 -54.41 -69.47 91.60
C GLN A 81 -54.35 -68.05 91.02
N SER A 82 -53.15 -67.58 90.62
CA SER A 82 -53.00 -66.32 89.87
C SER A 82 -53.72 -66.40 88.52
N MET A 83 -53.49 -67.47 87.76
CA MET A 83 -54.10 -67.65 86.43
C MET A 83 -55.62 -67.71 86.52
N VAL A 84 -56.20 -68.39 87.51
CA VAL A 84 -57.65 -68.42 87.73
C VAL A 84 -58.19 -67.04 88.06
N LYS A 85 -57.45 -66.23 88.83
CA LYS A 85 -57.84 -64.85 89.12
C LYS A 85 -57.82 -63.98 87.87
N ASP A 86 -56.78 -64.11 87.04
CA ASP A 86 -56.63 -63.36 85.79
C ASP A 86 -57.70 -63.75 84.76
N VAL A 87 -58.04 -65.04 84.66
CA VAL A 87 -59.16 -65.52 83.82
C VAL A 87 -60.48 -64.90 84.25
N ARG A 88 -60.74 -64.81 85.57
CA ARG A 88 -61.97 -64.20 86.09
C ARG A 88 -62.03 -62.70 85.85
N SER A 89 -60.91 -61.97 86.00
CA SER A 89 -60.89 -60.53 85.69
C SER A 89 -61.07 -60.27 84.20
N LEU A 90 -60.39 -61.03 83.34
CA LEU A 90 -60.51 -60.90 81.88
C LEU A 90 -61.93 -61.21 81.39
N ASP A 91 -62.62 -62.19 81.98
CA ASP A 91 -64.01 -62.49 81.61
C ASP A 91 -64.96 -61.35 82.01
N SER A 92 -64.75 -60.75 83.19
CA SER A 92 -65.51 -59.56 83.62
C SER A 92 -65.25 -58.34 82.72
N ASP A 93 -63.98 -58.12 82.33
CA ASP A 93 -63.60 -57.03 81.43
C ASP A 93 -64.17 -57.27 80.02
N MET A 94 -64.14 -58.51 79.52
CA MET A 94 -64.75 -58.88 78.25
C MET A 94 -66.26 -58.65 78.26
N GLN A 95 -66.96 -59.05 79.33
CA GLN A 95 -68.40 -58.80 79.46
C GLN A 95 -68.71 -57.31 79.43
N THR A 96 -67.94 -56.49 80.17
CA THR A 96 -68.08 -55.03 80.15
C THR A 96 -67.87 -54.47 78.74
N LEU A 97 -66.87 -54.96 78.02
CA LEU A 97 -66.53 -54.53 76.66
C LEU A 97 -67.63 -54.89 75.65
N VAL A 98 -68.23 -56.07 75.78
CA VAL A 98 -69.37 -56.52 74.97
C VAL A 98 -70.62 -55.71 75.28
N TYR A 99 -70.90 -55.41 76.55
CA TYR A 99 -72.07 -54.61 76.94
C TYR A 99 -71.95 -53.15 76.51
N GLU A 100 -70.82 -52.49 76.77
CA GLU A 100 -70.63 -51.07 76.42
C GLU A 100 -70.53 -50.83 74.91
N ASN A 101 -70.06 -51.80 74.13
CA ASN A 101 -69.86 -51.65 72.69
C ASN A 101 -70.73 -52.58 71.82
N TYR A 102 -71.83 -53.14 72.36
CA TYR A 102 -72.73 -54.04 71.63
C TYR A 102 -73.21 -53.48 70.28
N ASN A 103 -73.60 -52.21 70.25
CA ASN A 103 -74.04 -51.52 69.03
C ASN A 103 -72.92 -51.45 67.97
N LYS A 104 -71.65 -51.32 68.37
CA LYS A 104 -70.52 -51.28 67.43
C LYS A 104 -70.21 -52.66 66.86
N PHE A 105 -70.32 -53.73 67.66
CA PHE A 105 -70.12 -55.11 67.20
C PHE A 105 -71.18 -55.54 66.18
N ILE A 106 -72.45 -55.21 66.38
CA ILE A 106 -73.49 -55.46 65.37
C ILE A 106 -73.18 -54.67 64.08
N SER A 107 -72.84 -53.38 64.19
CA SER A 107 -72.51 -52.57 63.00
C SER A 107 -71.30 -53.13 62.23
N ALA A 108 -70.27 -53.60 62.93
CA ALA A 108 -69.09 -54.20 62.31
C ALA A 108 -69.45 -55.53 61.63
N THR A 109 -70.30 -56.34 62.27
CA THR A 109 -70.75 -57.63 61.73
C THR A 109 -71.62 -57.45 60.47
N ASP A 110 -72.53 -56.48 60.49
CA ASP A 110 -73.35 -56.15 59.31
C ASP A 110 -72.51 -55.56 58.17
N THR A 111 -71.50 -54.75 58.50
CA THR A 111 -70.56 -54.21 57.52
C THR A 111 -69.72 -55.32 56.88
N ILE A 112 -69.23 -56.29 57.66
CA ILE A 112 -68.49 -57.45 57.16
C ILE A 112 -69.39 -58.31 56.24
N ARG A 113 -70.66 -58.50 56.62
CA ARG A 113 -71.62 -59.26 55.80
C ARG A 113 -71.91 -58.55 54.47
N LYS A 114 -72.07 -57.23 54.50
CA LYS A 114 -72.28 -56.42 53.28
C LYS A 114 -71.05 -56.46 52.37
N MET A 115 -69.85 -56.24 52.91
CA MET A 115 -68.60 -56.34 52.17
C MET A 115 -68.41 -57.71 51.49
N LYS A 116 -68.74 -58.80 52.18
CA LYS A 116 -68.64 -60.16 51.61
C LYS A 116 -69.56 -60.37 50.40
N ASN A 117 -70.78 -59.83 50.44
CA ASN A 117 -71.73 -59.94 49.33
C ASN A 117 -71.33 -59.06 48.14
N ASP A 118 -70.84 -57.85 48.40
CA ASP A 118 -70.40 -56.93 47.35
C ASP A 118 -69.13 -57.45 46.64
N PHE A 119 -68.19 -58.05 47.38
CA PHE A 119 -67.02 -58.71 46.79
C PHE A 119 -67.38 -59.86 45.86
N LYS A 120 -68.37 -60.67 46.26
CA LYS A 120 -68.82 -61.81 45.44
C LYS A 120 -69.44 -61.37 44.12
N LYS A 121 -70.23 -60.29 44.12
CA LYS A 121 -70.78 -59.72 42.87
C LYS A 121 -69.70 -59.16 41.95
N MET A 122 -68.68 -58.51 42.51
CA MET A 122 -67.57 -57.95 41.74
C MET A 122 -66.68 -59.05 41.12
N GLU A 123 -66.50 -60.18 41.82
CA GLU A 123 -65.82 -61.37 41.31
C GLU A 123 -66.59 -61.97 40.11
N ASP A 124 -67.91 -62.15 40.24
CA ASP A 124 -68.77 -62.65 39.16
C ASP A 124 -68.74 -61.72 37.91
N GLU A 125 -68.70 -60.40 38.11
CA GLU A 125 -68.57 -59.42 37.01
C GLU A 125 -67.18 -59.44 36.34
N MET A 126 -66.10 -59.63 37.10
CA MET A 126 -64.75 -59.78 36.55
C MET A 126 -64.60 -61.03 35.69
N ASP A 127 -65.19 -62.15 36.11
CA ASP A 127 -65.18 -63.40 35.34
C ASP A 127 -65.99 -63.27 34.03
N HIS A 128 -67.11 -62.56 34.08
CA HIS A 128 -67.88 -62.22 32.88
C HIS A 128 -67.08 -61.35 31.90
N LEU A 129 -66.32 -60.37 32.39
CA LEU A 129 -65.45 -59.53 31.57
C LEU A 129 -64.32 -60.34 30.94
N ALA A 130 -63.63 -61.19 31.70
CA ALA A 130 -62.57 -62.06 31.20
C ALA A 130 -63.07 -62.99 30.07
N THR A 131 -64.27 -63.56 30.26
CA THR A 131 -64.91 -64.40 29.25
C THR A 131 -65.24 -63.61 27.98
N ASN A 132 -65.75 -62.39 28.09
CA ASN A 132 -66.03 -61.53 26.95
C ASN A 132 -64.76 -61.07 26.23
N MET A 133 -63.69 -60.76 26.96
CA MET A 133 -62.40 -60.39 26.39
C MET A 133 -61.79 -61.55 25.58
N SER A 134 -61.93 -62.78 26.07
CA SER A 134 -61.54 -63.99 25.33
C SER A 134 -62.37 -64.19 24.04
N LYS A 135 -63.68 -63.97 24.10
CA LYS A 135 -64.55 -64.00 22.91
C LYS A 135 -64.17 -62.94 21.88
N ILE A 136 -63.88 -61.70 22.31
CA ILE A 136 -63.43 -60.63 21.41
C ILE A 136 -62.08 -60.98 20.79
N THR A 137 -61.15 -61.54 21.59
CA THR A 137 -59.82 -61.92 21.10
C THR A 137 -59.90 -63.00 20.03
N THR A 138 -60.72 -64.03 20.24
CA THR A 138 -60.93 -65.10 19.26
C THR A 138 -61.66 -64.61 18.00
N PHE A 139 -62.65 -63.74 18.14
CA PHE A 139 -63.33 -63.13 16.99
C PHE A 139 -62.42 -62.18 16.20
N SER A 140 -61.57 -61.40 16.88
CA SER A 140 -60.58 -60.52 16.26
C SER A 140 -59.49 -61.31 15.52
N ALA A 141 -59.08 -62.47 16.06
CA ALA A 141 -58.17 -63.38 15.38
C ALA A 141 -58.79 -63.93 14.08
N SER A 142 -60.06 -64.34 14.11
CA SER A 142 -60.80 -64.82 12.92
C SER A 142 -60.98 -63.74 11.85
N ILE A 143 -61.29 -62.50 12.25
CA ILE A 143 -61.36 -61.35 11.34
C ILE A 143 -59.99 -61.05 10.72
N SER A 144 -58.93 -61.11 11.53
CA SER A 144 -57.56 -60.86 11.05
C SER A 144 -57.16 -61.89 10.00
N ASP A 145 -57.44 -63.17 10.24
CA ASP A 145 -57.15 -64.25 9.29
C ASP A 145 -57.92 -64.08 7.96
N THR A 146 -59.21 -63.72 8.04
CA THR A 146 -60.05 -63.51 6.85
C THR A 146 -59.66 -62.26 6.04
N LEU A 147 -59.20 -61.19 6.70
CA LEU A 147 -58.82 -59.94 6.04
C LEU A 147 -57.36 -59.89 5.61
N GLN A 148 -56.49 -60.76 6.14
CA GLN A 148 -55.06 -60.75 5.84
C GLN A 148 -54.80 -60.92 4.33
N ASP A 149 -55.47 -61.87 3.67
CA ASP A 149 -55.32 -62.11 2.23
C ASP A 149 -55.83 -60.93 1.39
N ARG A 150 -57.00 -60.36 1.73
CA ARG A 150 -57.54 -59.19 1.04
C ARG A 150 -56.65 -57.96 1.23
N ARG A 151 -56.10 -57.76 2.43
CA ARG A 151 -55.15 -56.69 2.73
C ARG A 151 -53.83 -56.89 1.96
N HIS A 152 -53.36 -58.14 1.81
CA HIS A 152 -52.19 -58.45 1.00
C HIS A 152 -52.40 -58.14 -0.48
N GLN A 153 -53.56 -58.51 -1.04
CA GLN A 153 -53.93 -58.19 -2.42
C GLN A 153 -54.03 -56.68 -2.66
N ILE A 154 -54.69 -55.94 -1.75
CA ILE A 154 -54.78 -54.47 -1.83
C ILE A 154 -53.40 -53.83 -1.72
N THR A 155 -52.51 -54.34 -0.85
CA THR A 155 -51.15 -53.83 -0.70
C THR A 155 -50.32 -54.07 -1.97
N LYS A 156 -50.44 -55.25 -2.58
CA LYS A 156 -49.79 -55.56 -3.87
C LYS A 156 -50.31 -54.67 -5.00
N LEU A 157 -51.63 -54.47 -5.09
CA LEU A 157 -52.25 -53.61 -6.11
C LEU A 157 -51.88 -52.13 -5.91
N ALA A 158 -51.86 -51.65 -4.66
CA ALA A 158 -51.40 -50.30 -4.32
C ALA A 158 -49.91 -50.11 -4.62
N GLY A 159 -49.09 -51.15 -4.42
CA GLY A 159 -47.69 -51.18 -4.83
C GLY A 159 -47.53 -51.05 -6.34
N VAL A 160 -48.29 -51.83 -7.13
CA VAL A 160 -48.29 -51.74 -8.60
C VAL A 160 -48.78 -50.37 -9.07
N HIS A 161 -49.86 -49.84 -8.49
CA HIS A 161 -50.38 -48.52 -8.83
C HIS A 161 -49.39 -47.38 -8.48
N SER A 162 -48.68 -47.49 -7.36
CA SER A 162 -47.61 -46.57 -6.98
C SER A 162 -46.44 -46.62 -7.97
N LEU A 163 -46.06 -47.82 -8.43
CA LEU A 163 -45.04 -48.00 -9.45
C LEU A 163 -45.48 -47.41 -10.79
N LEU A 164 -46.72 -47.66 -11.20
CA LEU A 164 -47.31 -47.15 -12.44
C LEU A 164 -47.37 -45.62 -12.45
N LYS A 165 -47.69 -44.99 -11.31
CA LYS A 165 -47.68 -43.52 -11.16
C LYS A 165 -46.27 -42.94 -11.27
N LYS A 166 -45.25 -43.64 -10.75
CA LYS A 166 -43.83 -43.25 -10.91
C LYS A 166 -43.37 -43.41 -12.36
N LEU A 167 -43.81 -44.46 -13.05
CA LEU A 167 -43.53 -44.70 -14.47
C LEU A 167 -44.22 -43.66 -15.36
N GLN A 168 -45.48 -43.32 -15.07
CA GLN A 168 -46.24 -42.29 -15.79
C GLN A 168 -45.51 -40.92 -15.76
N PHE A 169 -44.94 -40.55 -14.61
CA PHE A 169 -44.13 -39.33 -14.52
C PHE A 169 -42.90 -39.35 -15.44
N LEU A 170 -42.25 -40.50 -15.61
CA LEU A 170 -41.12 -40.68 -16.53
C LEU A 170 -41.55 -40.60 -18.01
N PHE A 171 -42.72 -41.13 -18.38
CA PHE A 171 -43.24 -41.02 -19.74
C PHE A 171 -43.74 -39.61 -20.09
N GLU A 172 -44.28 -38.87 -19.12
CA GLU A 172 -44.71 -37.48 -19.30
C GLU A 172 -43.55 -36.47 -19.23
N LEU A 173 -42.35 -36.91 -18.81
CA LEU A 173 -41.20 -36.05 -18.60
C LEU A 173 -40.77 -35.26 -19.85
N PRO A 174 -40.64 -35.85 -21.06
CA PRO A 174 -40.22 -35.09 -22.26
C PRO A 174 -41.22 -33.99 -22.63
N ALA A 175 -42.52 -34.26 -22.51
CA ALA A 175 -43.57 -33.27 -22.78
C ALA A 175 -43.55 -32.13 -21.75
N ARG A 176 -43.30 -32.45 -20.48
CA ARG A 176 -43.14 -31.44 -19.42
C ARG A 176 -41.87 -30.60 -19.61
N LEU A 177 -40.75 -31.21 -20.02
CA LEU A 177 -39.51 -30.49 -20.31
C LEU A 177 -39.69 -29.52 -21.48
N LYS A 178 -40.30 -29.95 -22.59
CA LYS A 178 -40.63 -29.05 -23.72
C LYS A 178 -41.48 -27.87 -23.28
N LYS A 179 -42.54 -28.12 -22.50
CA LYS A 179 -43.40 -27.05 -21.97
C LYS A 179 -42.65 -26.10 -21.03
N CYS A 180 -41.71 -26.59 -20.20
CA CYS A 180 -40.90 -25.73 -19.35
C CYS A 180 -39.94 -24.83 -20.15
N ILE A 181 -39.42 -25.31 -21.29
CA ILE A 181 -38.61 -24.49 -22.21
C ILE A 181 -39.49 -23.41 -22.87
N GLU A 182 -40.70 -23.77 -23.32
CA GLU A 182 -41.66 -22.81 -23.91
C GLU A 182 -42.10 -21.70 -22.94
N MET A 183 -42.14 -21.99 -21.64
CA MET A 183 -42.51 -21.03 -20.59
C MET A 183 -41.29 -20.30 -19.96
N GLU A 184 -40.08 -20.46 -20.53
CA GLU A 184 -38.82 -19.89 -20.03
C GLU A 184 -38.47 -20.28 -18.58
N ALA A 185 -39.08 -21.35 -18.06
CA ALA A 185 -38.86 -21.83 -16.70
C ALA A 185 -37.68 -22.83 -16.65
N TYR A 186 -36.49 -22.35 -17.03
CA TYR A 186 -35.30 -23.18 -17.23
C TYR A 186 -34.84 -23.90 -15.95
N SER A 187 -34.87 -23.22 -14.81
CA SER A 187 -34.49 -23.80 -13.51
C SER A 187 -35.36 -24.99 -13.11
N GLN A 188 -36.66 -24.93 -13.42
CA GLN A 188 -37.57 -26.02 -13.15
C GLN A 188 -37.35 -27.21 -14.11
N ALA A 189 -37.02 -26.93 -15.38
CA ALA A 189 -36.66 -27.95 -16.36
C ALA A 189 -35.42 -28.75 -15.94
N VAL A 190 -34.34 -28.05 -15.56
CA VAL A 190 -33.09 -28.67 -15.11
C VAL A 190 -33.29 -29.51 -13.84
N ARG A 191 -34.09 -29.03 -12.88
CA ARG A 191 -34.44 -29.80 -11.67
C ARG A 191 -35.27 -31.05 -11.96
N TYR A 192 -36.16 -31.02 -12.95
CA TYR A 192 -36.92 -32.21 -13.36
C TYR A 192 -36.01 -33.23 -14.05
N TYR A 193 -35.12 -32.76 -14.91
CA TYR A 193 -34.16 -33.62 -15.60
C TYR A 193 -33.17 -34.25 -14.62
N THR A 194 -32.47 -33.49 -13.78
CA THR A 194 -31.48 -34.02 -12.81
C THR A 194 -32.07 -35.08 -11.85
N LYS A 195 -33.31 -34.89 -11.39
CA LYS A 195 -34.02 -35.90 -10.57
C LYS A 195 -34.34 -37.17 -11.36
N ALA A 196 -34.72 -37.04 -12.63
CA ALA A 196 -35.04 -38.17 -13.49
C ALA A 196 -33.81 -38.86 -14.07
N GLN A 197 -32.71 -38.13 -14.27
CA GLN A 197 -31.46 -38.60 -14.87
C GLN A 197 -30.87 -39.78 -14.10
N ARG A 198 -30.86 -39.73 -12.75
CA ARG A 198 -30.41 -40.85 -11.91
C ARG A 198 -31.23 -42.12 -12.14
N VAL A 199 -32.55 -41.97 -12.32
CA VAL A 199 -33.47 -43.08 -12.55
C VAL A 199 -33.31 -43.60 -13.99
N LEU A 200 -33.22 -42.71 -14.98
CA LEU A 200 -33.01 -43.06 -16.40
C LEU A 200 -31.67 -43.79 -16.61
N HIS A 201 -30.61 -43.38 -15.90
CA HIS A 201 -29.32 -44.08 -15.94
C HIS A 201 -29.38 -45.48 -15.33
N GLN A 202 -30.12 -45.67 -14.24
CA GLN A 202 -30.27 -46.97 -13.57
C GLN A 202 -31.05 -47.99 -14.44
N TYR A 203 -32.01 -47.53 -15.24
CA TYR A 203 -32.86 -48.37 -16.10
C TYR A 203 -32.46 -48.35 -17.60
N ARG A 204 -31.23 -47.93 -17.90
CA ARG A 204 -30.69 -47.78 -19.28
C ARG A 204 -30.73 -49.05 -20.14
N HIS A 205 -30.82 -50.22 -19.52
CA HIS A 205 -30.85 -51.54 -20.17
C HIS A 205 -32.21 -51.89 -20.81
N MET A 206 -33.27 -51.13 -20.52
CA MET A 206 -34.59 -51.33 -21.13
C MET A 206 -34.79 -50.44 -22.37
N PRO A 207 -35.18 -51.00 -23.54
CA PRO A 207 -35.33 -50.24 -24.79
C PRO A 207 -36.32 -49.06 -24.72
N SER A 208 -37.43 -49.21 -24.01
CA SER A 208 -38.45 -48.16 -23.87
C SER A 208 -37.95 -46.91 -23.13
N PHE A 209 -37.05 -47.08 -22.15
CA PHE A 209 -36.42 -45.97 -21.44
C PHE A 209 -35.28 -45.33 -22.24
N GLN A 210 -34.67 -46.09 -23.16
CA GLN A 210 -33.63 -45.60 -24.04
C GLN A 210 -34.16 -44.56 -25.04
N GLY A 211 -35.38 -44.76 -25.56
CA GLY A 211 -36.07 -43.78 -26.41
C GLY A 211 -36.39 -42.49 -25.66
N ILE A 212 -36.98 -42.61 -24.46
CA ILE A 212 -37.29 -41.45 -23.61
C ILE A 212 -36.02 -40.71 -23.19
N ASN A 213 -34.94 -41.43 -22.89
CA ASN A 213 -33.67 -40.81 -22.55
C ASN A 213 -33.08 -40.03 -23.73
N ARG A 214 -33.13 -40.57 -24.95
CA ARG A 214 -32.72 -39.83 -26.17
C ARG A 214 -33.55 -38.57 -26.40
N ASP A 215 -34.86 -38.66 -26.19
CA ASP A 215 -35.75 -37.50 -26.34
C ASP A 215 -35.46 -36.43 -25.28
N CYS A 216 -35.26 -36.84 -24.01
CA CYS A 216 -34.83 -35.95 -22.93
C CYS A 216 -33.45 -35.33 -23.21
N GLU A 217 -32.47 -36.11 -23.66
CA GLU A 217 -31.13 -35.64 -24.04
C GLU A 217 -31.21 -34.61 -25.18
N ALA A 218 -32.02 -34.84 -26.21
CA ALA A 218 -32.22 -33.89 -27.30
C ALA A 218 -32.86 -32.57 -26.83
N ILE A 219 -33.85 -32.65 -25.93
CA ILE A 219 -34.50 -31.47 -25.33
C ILE A 219 -33.50 -30.69 -24.44
N ILE A 220 -32.66 -31.39 -23.69
CA ILE A 220 -31.62 -30.77 -22.86
C ILE A 220 -30.51 -30.17 -23.71
N GLN A 221 -30.10 -30.79 -24.82
CA GLN A 221 -29.16 -30.17 -25.77
C GLN A 221 -29.73 -28.88 -26.36
N GLN A 222 -31.03 -28.85 -26.69
CA GLN A 222 -31.70 -27.64 -27.12
C GLN A 222 -31.71 -26.58 -26.00
N LEU A 223 -32.00 -26.96 -24.76
CA LEU A 223 -31.92 -26.06 -23.61
C LEU A 223 -30.50 -25.51 -23.39
N CYS A 224 -29.46 -26.35 -23.46
CA CYS A 224 -28.07 -25.93 -23.36
C CYS A 224 -27.72 -24.91 -24.47
N ALA A 225 -28.18 -25.14 -25.71
CA ALA A 225 -27.97 -24.21 -26.81
C ALA A 225 -28.66 -22.86 -26.56
N THR A 226 -29.91 -22.87 -26.08
CA THR A 226 -30.64 -21.64 -25.73
C THR A 226 -29.97 -20.89 -24.59
N LEU A 227 -29.54 -21.58 -23.52
CA LEU A 227 -28.82 -20.96 -22.41
C LEU A 227 -27.46 -20.38 -22.86
N ARG A 228 -26.71 -21.09 -23.72
CA ARG A 228 -25.46 -20.58 -24.32
C ARG A 228 -25.70 -19.39 -25.26
N GLN A 229 -26.86 -19.29 -25.90
CA GLN A 229 -27.23 -18.14 -26.70
C GLN A 229 -27.56 -16.93 -25.82
N GLN A 230 -28.38 -17.10 -24.78
CA GLN A 230 -28.66 -16.06 -23.78
C GLN A 230 -27.39 -15.58 -23.06
N PHE A 231 -26.42 -16.48 -22.91
CA PHE A 231 -25.11 -16.16 -22.36
C PHE A 231 -24.24 -15.28 -23.28
N LYS A 232 -24.41 -15.41 -24.61
CA LYS A 232 -23.68 -14.61 -25.61
C LYS A 232 -24.38 -13.28 -25.94
N GLU A 233 -25.61 -13.09 -25.49
CA GLU A 233 -26.31 -11.83 -25.69
C GLU A 233 -25.69 -10.72 -24.85
N LYS A 234 -25.51 -9.54 -25.48
CA LYS A 234 -24.76 -8.40 -24.94
C LYS A 234 -25.51 -7.68 -23.81
N GLU A 235 -26.83 -7.83 -23.74
CA GLU A 235 -27.74 -7.14 -22.82
C GLU A 235 -28.11 -7.97 -21.57
N SER A 236 -27.56 -9.17 -21.42
CA SER A 236 -27.92 -10.07 -20.31
C SER A 236 -27.46 -9.53 -18.96
N THR A 237 -28.37 -9.47 -17.99
CA THR A 237 -28.03 -8.96 -16.65
C THR A 237 -27.08 -9.91 -15.90
N PRO A 238 -26.23 -9.41 -14.98
CA PRO A 238 -25.31 -10.26 -14.21
C PRO A 238 -26.01 -11.38 -13.44
N LYS A 239 -27.25 -11.15 -12.99
CA LYS A 239 -28.07 -12.17 -12.31
C LYS A 239 -28.54 -13.27 -13.27
N GLN A 240 -28.96 -12.90 -14.49
CA GLN A 240 -29.36 -13.86 -15.52
C GLN A 240 -28.15 -14.68 -15.99
N LEU A 241 -26.97 -14.06 -16.12
CA LEU A 241 -25.72 -14.77 -16.44
C LEU A 241 -25.34 -15.77 -15.34
N ALA A 242 -25.44 -15.37 -14.07
CA ALA A 242 -25.19 -16.26 -12.94
C ALA A 242 -26.18 -17.44 -12.90
N GLU A 243 -27.47 -17.19 -13.15
CA GLU A 243 -28.49 -18.24 -13.24
C GLU A 243 -28.22 -19.18 -14.42
N CYS A 244 -27.90 -18.66 -15.61
CA CYS A 244 -27.58 -19.48 -16.78
C CYS A 244 -26.36 -20.38 -16.53
N VAL A 245 -25.30 -19.86 -15.92
CA VAL A 245 -24.10 -20.65 -15.61
C VAL A 245 -24.38 -21.67 -14.52
N ASP A 246 -25.17 -21.34 -13.50
CA ASP A 246 -25.56 -22.34 -12.49
C ASP A 246 -26.37 -23.49 -13.10
N LEU A 247 -27.32 -23.16 -13.99
CA LEU A 247 -28.11 -24.16 -14.71
C LEU A 247 -27.26 -25.01 -15.67
N LEU A 248 -26.31 -24.41 -16.38
CA LEU A 248 -25.37 -25.14 -17.25
C LEU A 248 -24.45 -26.05 -16.44
N LEU A 249 -23.97 -25.61 -15.28
CA LEU A 249 -23.17 -26.43 -14.37
C LEU A 249 -23.97 -27.59 -13.76
N GLN A 250 -25.27 -27.40 -13.50
CA GLN A 250 -26.16 -28.49 -13.06
C GLN A 250 -26.44 -29.53 -14.16
N LEU A 251 -26.16 -29.21 -15.43
CA LEU A 251 -26.33 -30.11 -16.58
C LEU A 251 -25.05 -30.88 -16.95
N ASP A 252 -24.04 -30.90 -16.08
CA ASP A 252 -22.73 -31.55 -16.28
C ASP A 252 -21.93 -31.01 -17.49
N GLU A 253 -22.15 -29.75 -17.89
CA GLU A 253 -21.31 -29.09 -18.89
C GLU A 253 -19.90 -28.82 -18.34
N PRO A 254 -18.85 -28.87 -19.18
CA PRO A 254 -17.48 -28.74 -18.72
C PRO A 254 -17.23 -27.34 -18.14
N PRO A 255 -16.88 -27.24 -16.84
CA PRO A 255 -16.69 -25.96 -16.16
C PRO A 255 -15.56 -25.14 -16.78
N GLU A 256 -14.54 -25.79 -17.35
CA GLU A 256 -13.43 -25.10 -18.03
C GLU A 256 -13.88 -24.26 -19.22
N GLN A 257 -14.85 -24.74 -20.01
CA GLN A 257 -15.39 -24.02 -21.17
C GLN A 257 -16.30 -22.87 -20.74
N LEU A 258 -17.08 -23.08 -19.67
CA LEU A 258 -17.93 -22.05 -19.09
C LEU A 258 -17.10 -20.90 -18.49
N CYS A 259 -15.96 -21.19 -17.87
CA CYS A 259 -15.02 -20.17 -17.43
C CYS A 259 -14.51 -19.33 -18.61
N ASP A 260 -14.10 -19.97 -19.71
CA ASP A 260 -13.57 -19.25 -20.88
C ASP A 260 -14.66 -18.39 -21.55
N GLU A 261 -15.88 -18.91 -21.68
CA GLU A 261 -17.00 -18.17 -22.24
C GLU A 261 -17.39 -16.99 -21.35
N PHE A 262 -17.42 -17.15 -20.02
CA PHE A 262 -17.71 -16.06 -19.08
C PHE A 262 -16.66 -14.97 -19.14
N LEU A 263 -15.39 -15.34 -19.11
CA LEU A 263 -14.30 -14.38 -19.20
C LEU A 263 -14.32 -13.68 -20.56
N ALA A 264 -14.67 -14.37 -21.66
CA ALA A 264 -14.81 -13.74 -22.98
C ALA A 264 -15.94 -12.70 -23.05
N HIS A 265 -17.11 -13.01 -22.47
CA HIS A 265 -18.23 -12.06 -22.38
C HIS A 265 -17.87 -10.84 -21.50
N ALA A 266 -17.29 -11.10 -20.33
CA ALA A 266 -16.81 -10.05 -19.45
C ALA A 266 -15.73 -9.18 -20.12
N ARG A 267 -14.85 -9.80 -20.92
CA ARG A 267 -13.82 -9.10 -21.70
C ARG A 267 -14.43 -8.11 -22.67
N GLN A 268 -15.46 -8.50 -23.41
CA GLN A 268 -16.09 -7.62 -24.39
C GLN A 268 -16.60 -6.31 -23.76
N LYS A 269 -17.17 -6.40 -22.55
CA LYS A 269 -17.65 -5.22 -21.81
C LYS A 269 -16.51 -4.37 -21.25
N ILE A 270 -15.46 -5.01 -20.69
CA ILE A 270 -14.31 -4.29 -20.14
C ILE A 270 -13.47 -3.63 -21.27
N ASP A 271 -13.38 -4.27 -22.43
CA ASP A 271 -12.68 -3.74 -23.60
C ASP A 271 -13.36 -2.46 -24.12
N GLU A 272 -14.67 -2.29 -23.94
CA GLU A 272 -15.36 -1.03 -24.24
C GLU A 272 -14.92 0.12 -23.32
N ASP A 273 -14.77 -0.15 -22.02
CA ASP A 273 -14.24 0.82 -21.06
C ASP A 273 -12.79 1.20 -21.44
N LEU A 274 -11.97 0.22 -21.82
CA LEU A 274 -10.59 0.43 -22.26
C LEU A 274 -10.50 1.20 -23.59
N GLN A 275 -11.39 0.94 -24.54
CA GLN A 275 -11.46 1.66 -25.82
C GLN A 275 -11.82 3.13 -25.61
N GLU A 276 -12.71 3.46 -24.67
CA GLU A 276 -13.01 4.85 -24.34
C GLU A 276 -11.79 5.57 -23.74
N LEU A 277 -11.01 4.88 -22.88
CA LEU A 277 -9.75 5.45 -22.37
C LEU A 277 -8.73 5.68 -23.49
N ASP A 278 -8.56 4.73 -24.42
CA ASP A 278 -7.68 4.88 -25.57
C ASP A 278 -8.13 6.05 -26.49
N ARG A 279 -9.45 6.20 -26.69
CA ARG A 279 -10.02 7.32 -27.46
C ARG A 279 -9.68 8.67 -26.83
N GLN A 280 -9.76 8.78 -25.50
CA GLN A 280 -9.40 10.01 -24.77
C GLN A 280 -7.91 10.33 -24.86
N ILE A 281 -7.04 9.31 -24.85
CA ILE A 281 -5.60 9.50 -25.06
C ILE A 281 -5.33 10.06 -26.47
N LYS A 282 -5.98 9.51 -27.50
CA LYS A 282 -5.84 9.96 -28.89
C LYS A 282 -6.32 11.39 -29.10
N LEU A 283 -7.42 11.78 -28.45
CA LEU A 283 -7.90 13.17 -28.44
C LEU A 283 -6.86 14.13 -27.89
N GLN A 284 -6.18 13.75 -26.81
CA GLN A 284 -5.18 14.60 -26.15
C GLN A 284 -3.83 14.61 -26.87
N SER A 285 -3.44 13.53 -27.57
CA SER A 285 -2.22 13.48 -28.37
C SER A 285 -2.33 14.23 -29.71
N GLY A 286 -3.53 14.68 -30.08
CA GLY A 286 -3.79 15.41 -31.32
C GLY A 286 -3.90 14.51 -32.56
N GLU A 287 -4.11 13.20 -32.38
CA GLU A 287 -4.37 12.28 -33.49
C GLU A 287 -5.78 12.49 -34.06
N ALA A 288 -5.89 12.58 -35.39
CA ALA A 288 -7.16 12.79 -36.07
C ALA A 288 -8.06 11.55 -35.91
N LEU A 289 -9.13 11.70 -35.13
CA LEU A 289 -10.20 10.69 -35.07
C LEU A 289 -10.94 10.62 -36.42
N PRO A 290 -11.39 9.43 -36.86
CA PRO A 290 -12.29 9.33 -37.99
C PRO A 290 -13.57 10.11 -37.68
N ALA A 291 -13.88 11.08 -38.55
CA ALA A 291 -15.06 11.93 -38.44
C ALA A 291 -16.33 11.09 -38.65
N GLU A 292 -16.92 10.60 -37.57
CA GLU A 292 -18.32 10.18 -37.61
C GLU A 292 -19.21 11.43 -37.43
N GLU A 293 -20.18 11.58 -38.33
CA GLU A 293 -21.14 12.69 -38.36
C GLU A 293 -21.96 12.73 -37.06
N GLU A 294 -21.74 13.70 -36.17
CA GLU A 294 -22.43 13.69 -34.87
C GLU A 294 -23.20 14.97 -34.51
N ARG A 295 -24.39 14.70 -33.95
CA ARG A 295 -25.42 15.63 -33.46
C ARG A 295 -24.93 16.49 -32.29
N PRO A 296 -25.50 17.69 -32.07
CA PRO A 296 -25.01 18.68 -31.10
C PRO A 296 -25.00 18.23 -29.62
N ALA A 297 -25.70 17.16 -29.23
CA ALA A 297 -25.68 16.63 -27.86
C ALA A 297 -24.42 15.81 -27.52
N LYS A 298 -23.67 15.29 -28.51
CA LYS A 298 -22.40 14.57 -28.30
C LYS A 298 -21.16 15.48 -28.28
N ALA A 299 -21.33 16.77 -28.54
CA ALA A 299 -20.25 17.77 -28.49
C ALA A 299 -19.61 17.93 -27.09
N TYR A 300 -20.30 17.50 -26.03
CA TYR A 300 -19.74 17.43 -24.67
C TYR A 300 -18.87 16.17 -24.43
N MET A 301 -19.01 15.11 -25.25
CA MET A 301 -18.19 13.89 -25.18
C MET A 301 -16.92 13.97 -26.04
N THR A 302 -16.77 15.03 -26.83
CA THR A 302 -15.61 15.29 -27.69
C THR A 302 -14.55 16.20 -27.06
N THR A 303 -14.80 16.72 -25.85
CA THR A 303 -13.80 17.47 -25.09
C THR A 303 -12.85 16.49 -24.42
N ALA A 304 -11.55 16.70 -24.59
CA ALA A 304 -10.55 15.86 -23.96
C ALA A 304 -10.62 15.99 -22.43
N MET A 305 -10.69 14.85 -21.73
CA MET A 305 -10.72 14.80 -20.28
C MET A 305 -9.42 15.32 -19.67
N ASP A 306 -9.53 16.00 -18.52
CA ASP A 306 -8.36 16.24 -17.69
C ASP A 306 -7.81 14.91 -17.11
N VAL A 307 -6.61 14.94 -16.53
CA VAL A 307 -5.96 13.73 -15.99
C VAL A 307 -6.74 13.11 -14.84
N LEU A 308 -7.37 13.95 -14.02
CA LEU A 308 -8.10 13.52 -12.84
C LEU A 308 -9.42 12.85 -13.25
N GLU A 309 -10.16 13.46 -14.17
CA GLU A 309 -11.36 12.92 -14.82
C GLU A 309 -11.05 11.61 -15.54
N PHE A 310 -9.90 11.53 -16.25
CA PHE A 310 -9.46 10.30 -16.91
C PHE A 310 -9.20 9.16 -15.92
N VAL A 311 -8.44 9.43 -14.84
CA VAL A 311 -8.17 8.44 -13.80
C VAL A 311 -9.44 8.06 -13.06
N ASP A 312 -10.36 9.00 -12.84
CA ASP A 312 -11.66 8.74 -12.23
C ASP A 312 -12.56 7.88 -13.11
N ALA A 313 -12.57 8.12 -14.42
CA ALA A 313 -13.28 7.28 -15.37
C ALA A 313 -12.71 5.86 -15.39
N GLY A 314 -11.39 5.71 -15.36
CA GLY A 314 -10.73 4.40 -15.25
C GLY A 314 -11.01 3.68 -13.93
N CYS A 315 -10.96 4.39 -12.80
CA CYS A 315 -11.24 3.80 -11.49
C CYS A 315 -12.72 3.42 -11.33
N ASN A 316 -13.64 4.29 -11.75
CA ASN A 316 -15.08 4.08 -11.54
C ASN A 316 -15.72 3.19 -12.61
N GLY A 317 -15.20 3.21 -13.84
CA GLY A 317 -15.62 2.33 -14.92
C GLY A 317 -14.87 1.00 -14.86
N PHE A 318 -13.63 1.00 -15.34
CA PHE A 318 -12.82 -0.21 -15.52
C PHE A 318 -12.57 -0.99 -14.21
N LEU A 319 -12.02 -0.35 -13.17
CA LEU A 319 -11.70 -1.09 -11.92
C LEU A 319 -12.95 -1.58 -11.19
N SER A 320 -14.02 -0.78 -11.16
CA SER A 320 -15.30 -1.18 -10.56
C SER A 320 -15.91 -2.38 -11.30
N ASN A 321 -15.98 -2.31 -12.63
CA ASN A 321 -16.49 -3.41 -13.46
C ASN A 321 -15.64 -4.67 -13.31
N MET A 322 -14.31 -4.52 -13.23
CA MET A 322 -13.43 -5.66 -12.98
C MET A 322 -13.62 -6.27 -11.59
N CYS A 323 -13.78 -5.46 -10.54
CA CYS A 323 -14.12 -5.97 -9.21
C CYS A 323 -15.45 -6.73 -9.20
N LEU A 324 -16.46 -6.25 -9.93
CA LEU A 324 -17.74 -6.96 -10.10
C LEU A 324 -17.55 -8.31 -10.80
N VAL A 325 -16.76 -8.36 -11.88
CA VAL A 325 -16.44 -9.60 -12.60
C VAL A 325 -15.70 -10.59 -11.69
N ILE A 326 -14.70 -10.13 -10.94
CA ILE A 326 -13.96 -10.97 -9.97
C ILE A 326 -14.91 -11.52 -8.90
N ALA A 327 -15.79 -10.67 -8.33
CA ALA A 327 -16.74 -11.10 -7.31
C ALA A 327 -17.75 -12.12 -7.85
N SER A 328 -18.33 -11.86 -9.01
CA SER A 328 -19.26 -12.78 -9.68
C SER A 328 -18.59 -14.10 -10.05
N TYR A 329 -17.37 -14.07 -10.61
CA TYR A 329 -16.63 -15.29 -10.94
C TYR A 329 -16.29 -16.12 -9.70
N ASN A 330 -15.91 -15.46 -8.60
CA ASN A 330 -15.60 -16.13 -7.35
C ASN A 330 -16.84 -16.79 -6.72
N ASP A 331 -17.98 -16.12 -6.72
CA ASP A 331 -19.25 -16.68 -6.25
C ASP A 331 -19.69 -17.88 -7.13
N MET A 332 -19.55 -17.74 -8.45
CA MET A 332 -20.04 -18.73 -9.41
C MET A 332 -19.16 -19.98 -9.49
N PHE A 333 -17.84 -19.87 -9.44
CA PHE A 333 -16.94 -20.98 -9.72
C PHE A 333 -16.12 -21.45 -8.50
N LEU A 334 -15.75 -20.55 -7.58
CA LEU A 334 -14.79 -20.85 -6.51
C LEU A 334 -15.45 -21.04 -5.13
N SER A 335 -16.63 -20.45 -4.90
CA SER A 335 -17.34 -20.54 -3.61
C SER A 335 -18.25 -21.77 -3.50
N ARG A 336 -18.14 -22.72 -4.44
CA ARG A 336 -18.94 -23.94 -4.47
C ARG A 336 -18.39 -24.96 -3.48
N ALA A 337 -19.19 -25.31 -2.48
CA ALA A 337 -18.84 -26.21 -1.38
C ALA A 337 -18.53 -27.68 -1.76
N GLN A 338 -18.39 -28.03 -3.04
CA GLN A 338 -18.33 -29.43 -3.50
C GLN A 338 -17.56 -29.70 -4.81
N ALA A 339 -16.57 -28.89 -5.19
CA ALA A 339 -15.79 -29.10 -6.41
C ALA A 339 -14.37 -29.65 -6.17
N ASP A 340 -13.88 -30.38 -7.17
CA ASP A 340 -12.55 -30.99 -7.29
C ASP A 340 -11.44 -29.93 -7.18
N GLU A 341 -10.50 -30.03 -6.23
CA GLU A 341 -9.44 -29.03 -5.98
C GLU A 341 -8.67 -28.63 -7.26
N ARG A 342 -8.55 -29.54 -8.22
CA ARG A 342 -7.90 -29.30 -9.51
C ARG A 342 -8.66 -28.27 -10.34
N LEU A 343 -9.98 -28.31 -10.34
CA LEU A 343 -10.80 -27.37 -11.10
C LEU A 343 -10.70 -25.96 -10.54
N ASP A 344 -10.68 -25.82 -9.21
CA ASP A 344 -10.52 -24.54 -8.53
C ASP A 344 -9.17 -23.89 -8.88
N THR A 345 -8.10 -24.69 -8.94
CA THR A 345 -6.78 -24.17 -9.38
C THR A 345 -6.76 -23.70 -10.83
N ILE A 346 -7.46 -24.41 -11.73
CA ILE A 346 -7.57 -24.03 -13.15
C ILE A 346 -8.42 -22.76 -13.29
N ALA A 347 -9.56 -22.70 -12.61
CA ALA A 347 -10.46 -21.55 -12.63
C ALA A 347 -9.77 -20.30 -12.05
N LEU A 348 -9.03 -20.43 -10.94
CA LEU A 348 -8.26 -19.33 -10.36
C LEU A 348 -7.13 -18.88 -11.29
N ARG A 349 -6.41 -19.82 -11.92
CA ARG A 349 -5.35 -19.49 -12.88
C ARG A 349 -5.88 -18.71 -14.08
N LYS A 350 -7.02 -19.12 -14.65
CA LYS A 350 -7.67 -18.42 -15.77
C LYS A 350 -8.09 -17.00 -15.37
N LEU A 351 -8.68 -16.83 -14.18
CA LEU A 351 -9.04 -15.52 -13.65
C LEU A 351 -7.82 -14.62 -13.46
N VAL A 352 -6.73 -15.13 -12.87
CA VAL A 352 -5.51 -14.35 -12.65
C VAL A 352 -4.89 -13.90 -13.98
N LEU A 353 -4.82 -14.78 -14.99
CA LEU A 353 -4.32 -14.41 -16.31
C LEU A 353 -5.19 -13.33 -16.97
N PHE A 354 -6.50 -13.45 -16.87
CA PHE A 354 -7.46 -12.46 -17.38
C PHE A 354 -7.31 -11.09 -16.71
N VAL A 355 -7.25 -11.05 -15.38
CA VAL A 355 -7.09 -9.80 -14.62
C VAL A 355 -5.74 -9.15 -14.91
N ASN A 356 -4.65 -9.94 -14.94
CA ASN A 356 -3.33 -9.40 -15.20
C ASN A 356 -3.20 -8.78 -16.60
N ASP A 357 -3.73 -9.45 -17.63
CA ASP A 357 -3.70 -8.95 -19.01
C ASP A 357 -4.47 -7.62 -19.17
N LEU A 358 -5.65 -7.50 -18.56
CA LEU A 358 -6.44 -6.27 -18.58
C LEU A 358 -5.82 -5.15 -17.73
N MET A 359 -5.28 -5.49 -16.56
CA MET A 359 -4.58 -4.53 -15.70
C MET A 359 -3.31 -3.99 -16.35
N GLU A 360 -2.55 -4.82 -17.08
CA GLU A 360 -1.37 -4.39 -17.83
C GLU A 360 -1.73 -3.37 -18.91
N GLN A 361 -2.82 -3.61 -19.66
CA GLN A 361 -3.32 -2.65 -20.64
C GLN A 361 -3.79 -1.34 -20.00
N TYR A 362 -4.56 -1.41 -18.92
CA TYR A 362 -5.01 -0.22 -18.18
C TYR A 362 -3.84 0.60 -17.63
N PHE A 363 -2.83 -0.06 -17.04
CA PHE A 363 -1.60 0.58 -16.59
C PHE A 363 -0.83 1.23 -17.74
N GLY A 364 -0.79 0.59 -18.91
CA GLY A 364 -0.25 1.17 -20.13
C GLY A 364 -0.95 2.48 -20.52
N PHE A 365 -2.28 2.51 -20.50
CA PHE A 365 -3.06 3.71 -20.82
C PHE A 365 -2.87 4.84 -19.80
N VAL A 366 -2.93 4.53 -18.50
CA VAL A 366 -2.67 5.53 -17.44
C VAL A 366 -1.25 6.09 -17.58
N GLN A 367 -0.26 5.24 -17.86
CA GLN A 367 1.12 5.67 -18.08
C GLN A 367 1.24 6.60 -19.29
N GLN A 368 0.61 6.27 -20.43
CA GLN A 368 0.61 7.13 -21.62
C GLN A 368 -0.05 8.49 -21.35
N ARG A 369 -1.22 8.49 -20.71
CA ARG A 369 -1.95 9.72 -20.36
C ARG A 369 -1.14 10.64 -19.45
N VAL A 370 -0.47 10.07 -18.45
CA VAL A 370 0.39 10.83 -17.51
C VAL A 370 1.65 11.39 -18.21
N GLN A 371 2.18 10.71 -19.23
CA GLN A 371 3.32 11.21 -20.00
C GLN A 371 2.96 12.41 -20.90
N LEU A 372 1.73 12.47 -21.42
CA LEU A 372 1.25 13.61 -22.21
C LEU A 372 1.15 14.90 -21.39
N GLU A 373 1.08 14.80 -20.06
CA GLU A 373 0.98 15.95 -19.16
C GLU A 373 2.31 16.60 -18.81
N ARG A 374 3.43 16.08 -19.34
CA ARG A 374 4.78 16.54 -18.98
C ARG A 374 5.01 18.05 -19.18
N GLU A 375 4.16 18.73 -19.95
CA GLU A 375 4.30 20.15 -20.30
C GLU A 375 3.39 21.09 -19.50
N THR A 376 2.42 20.58 -18.72
CA THR A 376 1.54 21.42 -17.90
C THR A 376 2.27 21.90 -16.63
N GLY A 377 2.16 23.20 -16.33
CA GLY A 377 2.88 23.84 -15.22
C GLY A 377 2.27 23.59 -13.83
N ASP A 378 1.00 23.22 -13.77
CA ASP A 378 0.26 22.99 -12.53
C ASP A 378 0.27 21.50 -12.14
N ASN A 379 1.03 21.15 -11.10
CA ASN A 379 1.11 19.78 -10.60
C ASN A 379 -0.11 19.36 -9.77
N THR A 380 -1.01 20.28 -9.38
CA THR A 380 -2.09 19.97 -8.43
C THR A 380 -3.07 18.93 -8.98
N ILE A 381 -3.49 19.07 -10.24
CA ILE A 381 -4.41 18.13 -10.90
C ILE A 381 -3.73 16.76 -11.08
N LEU A 382 -2.48 16.76 -11.56
CA LEU A 382 -1.71 15.54 -11.73
C LEU A 382 -1.51 14.80 -10.39
N VAL A 383 -1.12 15.50 -9.34
CA VAL A 383 -0.88 14.89 -8.03
C VAL A 383 -2.17 14.31 -7.45
N ARG A 384 -3.30 15.00 -7.59
CA ARG A 384 -4.61 14.46 -7.17
C ARG A 384 -5.00 13.22 -7.96
N ALA A 385 -4.73 13.19 -9.27
CA ALA A 385 -5.00 12.03 -10.10
C ALA A 385 -4.12 10.84 -9.67
N LEU A 386 -2.82 11.07 -9.45
CA LEU A 386 -1.90 10.06 -8.93
C LEU A 386 -2.32 9.59 -7.52
N ASP A 387 -2.88 10.47 -6.69
CA ASP A 387 -3.35 10.10 -5.36
C ASP A 387 -4.55 9.16 -5.37
N ARG A 388 -5.48 9.34 -6.31
CA ARG A 388 -6.56 8.36 -6.50
C ARG A 388 -6.04 7.03 -7.05
N PHE A 389 -5.02 7.07 -7.89
CA PHE A 389 -4.47 5.89 -8.56
C PHE A 389 -3.44 5.09 -7.74
N HIS A 390 -2.79 5.68 -6.74
CA HIS A 390 -1.60 5.09 -6.10
C HIS A 390 -1.81 3.69 -5.50
N ARG A 391 -3.05 3.34 -5.15
CA ARG A 391 -3.41 2.01 -4.62
C ARG A 391 -3.31 0.92 -5.67
N ALA A 392 -3.51 1.26 -6.94
CA ALA A 392 -3.46 0.34 -8.06
C ALA A 392 -2.05 0.22 -8.66
N GLY A 393 -1.28 1.31 -8.74
CA GLY A 393 0.06 1.28 -9.36
C GLY A 393 1.07 2.24 -8.73
N THR A 394 1.80 1.77 -7.72
CA THR A 394 2.83 2.57 -7.01
C THR A 394 4.01 2.96 -7.90
N GLU A 395 4.44 2.08 -8.81
CA GLU A 395 5.57 2.32 -9.72
C GLU A 395 5.28 3.48 -10.69
N ILE A 396 4.05 3.55 -11.21
CA ILE A 396 3.64 4.62 -12.13
C ILE A 396 3.66 5.98 -11.42
N VAL A 397 3.24 6.04 -10.16
CA VAL A 397 3.31 7.26 -9.34
C VAL A 397 4.76 7.72 -9.16
N SER A 398 5.66 6.82 -8.75
CA SER A 398 7.09 7.14 -8.60
C SER A 398 7.72 7.58 -9.93
N ARG A 399 7.39 6.90 -11.04
CA ARG A 399 7.90 7.24 -12.36
C ARG A 399 7.39 8.60 -12.84
N ALA A 400 6.10 8.89 -12.65
CA ALA A 400 5.49 10.17 -13.02
C ALA A 400 6.13 11.34 -12.27
N ALA A 401 6.35 11.17 -10.96
CA ALA A 401 7.02 12.17 -10.14
C ALA A 401 8.48 12.39 -10.61
N LYS A 402 9.22 11.32 -10.89
CA LYS A 402 10.58 11.38 -11.42
C LYS A 402 10.66 12.05 -12.79
N ASP A 403 9.74 11.71 -13.70
CA ASP A 403 9.65 12.35 -15.01
C ASP A 403 9.38 13.85 -14.89
N ARG A 404 8.53 14.26 -13.93
CA ARG A 404 8.25 15.67 -13.65
C ARG A 404 9.48 16.41 -13.12
N VAL A 405 10.22 15.79 -12.20
CA VAL A 405 11.49 16.32 -11.72
C VAL A 405 12.50 16.46 -12.87
N GLY A 406 12.58 15.46 -13.76
CA GLY A 406 13.42 15.51 -14.96
C GLY A 406 13.03 16.64 -15.92
N HIS A 407 11.74 16.88 -16.13
CA HIS A 407 11.25 18.01 -16.92
C HIS A 407 11.69 19.35 -16.31
N TYR A 408 11.49 19.55 -15.00
CA TYR A 408 11.93 20.77 -14.33
C TYR A 408 13.44 20.95 -14.35
N LEU A 409 14.22 19.88 -14.21
CA LEU A 409 15.67 19.95 -14.39
C LEU A 409 16.02 20.45 -15.79
N HIS A 410 15.37 19.94 -16.83
CA HIS A 410 15.59 20.42 -18.20
C HIS A 410 15.22 21.90 -18.35
N THR A 411 14.10 22.33 -17.78
CA THR A 411 13.67 23.74 -17.76
C THR A 411 14.69 24.64 -17.04
N LEU A 412 15.25 24.21 -15.91
CA LEU A 412 16.32 24.94 -15.22
C LEU A 412 17.59 25.06 -16.07
N LYS A 413 18.01 23.97 -16.71
CA LYS A 413 19.17 23.97 -17.63
C LYS A 413 18.97 24.94 -18.79
N ARG A 414 17.77 24.95 -19.39
CA ARG A 414 17.40 25.87 -20.46
C ARG A 414 17.40 27.32 -19.98
N HIS A 415 16.77 27.60 -18.85
CA HIS A 415 16.75 28.94 -18.25
C HIS A 415 18.16 29.48 -17.95
N PHE A 416 19.07 28.63 -17.47
CA PHE A 416 20.48 29.00 -17.30
C PHE A 416 21.18 29.32 -18.63
N ALA A 417 20.92 28.52 -19.68
CA ALA A 417 21.44 28.78 -21.02
C ALA A 417 20.90 30.10 -21.63
N ASP A 418 19.62 30.39 -21.41
CA ASP A 418 18.99 31.63 -21.84
C ASP A 418 19.59 32.83 -21.08
N SER A 419 19.76 32.73 -19.76
CA SER A 419 20.42 33.76 -18.92
C SER A 419 21.84 34.09 -19.40
N MET A 420 22.63 33.07 -19.78
CA MET A 420 23.96 33.29 -20.36
C MET A 420 23.89 33.93 -21.75
N THR A 421 22.89 33.59 -22.55
CA THR A 421 22.66 34.19 -23.87
C THR A 421 22.30 35.66 -23.74
N ASP A 422 21.48 36.02 -22.76
CA ASP A 422 21.12 37.41 -22.44
C ASP A 422 22.34 38.22 -22.00
N ILE A 423 23.20 37.66 -21.14
CA ILE A 423 24.48 38.31 -20.78
C ILE A 423 25.33 38.54 -22.03
N ARG A 424 25.44 37.55 -22.92
CA ARG A 424 26.21 37.68 -24.16
C ARG A 424 25.65 38.78 -25.08
N GLN A 425 24.33 38.88 -25.20
CA GLN A 425 23.69 39.93 -25.98
C GLN A 425 23.91 41.32 -25.37
N ASN A 426 23.77 41.45 -24.04
CA ASN A 426 24.05 42.70 -23.31
C ASN A 426 25.51 43.14 -23.45
N LEU A 427 26.45 42.19 -23.47
CA LEU A 427 27.87 42.48 -23.69
C LEU A 427 28.20 42.87 -25.15
N ALA A 428 27.39 42.42 -26.12
CA ALA A 428 27.57 42.70 -27.54
C ALA A 428 26.83 43.96 -28.05
N ALA A 429 25.89 44.50 -27.26
CA ALA A 429 25.05 45.62 -27.66
C ALA A 429 25.87 46.90 -27.98
N PRO A 430 25.63 47.56 -29.14
CA PRO A 430 26.33 48.79 -29.50
C PRO A 430 26.06 49.92 -28.51
N ARG A 431 27.11 50.61 -28.07
CA ARG A 431 27.02 51.72 -27.11
C ARG A 431 26.38 52.94 -27.77
N LEU A 432 25.31 53.47 -27.18
CA LEU A 432 24.75 54.78 -27.57
C LEU A 432 25.71 55.88 -27.09
N VAL A 433 26.14 56.73 -28.02
CA VAL A 433 27.03 57.87 -27.78
C VAL A 433 26.32 58.88 -26.87
N GLY A 434 26.81 59.08 -25.64
CA GLY A 434 26.33 60.16 -24.76
C GLY A 434 26.19 59.81 -23.26
N LYS A 435 26.21 58.54 -22.84
CA LYS A 435 26.28 58.16 -21.42
C LYS A 435 27.70 57.73 -21.05
N GLN A 436 28.40 58.54 -20.25
CA GLN A 436 29.73 58.21 -19.72
C GLN A 436 29.72 57.04 -18.71
N ASP A 437 28.55 56.51 -18.35
CA ASP A 437 28.36 55.29 -17.53
C ASP A 437 28.50 53.96 -18.32
N GLY A 438 28.97 54.02 -19.57
CA GLY A 438 28.90 52.92 -20.57
C GLY A 438 29.86 51.74 -20.40
N VAL A 439 30.30 51.41 -19.19
CA VAL A 439 30.81 50.06 -18.91
C VAL A 439 29.62 49.28 -18.37
N ALA A 440 29.12 48.28 -19.12
CA ALA A 440 28.13 47.35 -18.58
C ALA A 440 28.63 46.89 -17.21
N LYS A 441 27.91 47.26 -16.15
CA LYS A 441 28.34 46.93 -14.79
C LYS A 441 28.26 45.43 -14.68
N LEU A 442 29.41 44.77 -14.77
CA LEU A 442 29.51 43.31 -14.77
C LEU A 442 28.88 42.75 -13.48
N ALA A 443 28.98 43.50 -12.38
CA ALA A 443 28.32 43.21 -11.12
C ALA A 443 26.79 43.21 -11.19
N GLU A 444 26.16 44.12 -11.94
CA GLU A 444 24.69 44.14 -12.12
C GLU A 444 24.22 42.95 -12.97
N LEU A 445 24.95 42.64 -14.05
CA LEU A 445 24.66 41.46 -14.88
C LEU A 445 24.78 40.15 -14.09
N LEU A 446 25.83 40.04 -13.27
CA LEU A 446 26.02 38.90 -12.36
C LEU A 446 24.88 38.80 -11.34
N GLY A 447 24.53 39.92 -10.69
CA GLY A 447 23.46 39.95 -9.69
C GLY A 447 22.10 39.57 -10.28
N ASN A 448 21.77 40.08 -11.47
CA ASN A 448 20.53 39.73 -12.17
C ASN A 448 20.46 38.24 -12.51
N MET A 449 21.55 37.67 -13.04
CA MET A 449 21.63 36.24 -13.34
C MET A 449 21.50 35.39 -12.07
N GLN A 450 22.18 35.77 -10.99
CA GLN A 450 22.13 35.03 -9.73
C GLN A 450 20.72 35.03 -9.13
N SER A 451 20.08 36.20 -9.04
CA SER A 451 18.71 36.32 -8.54
C SER A 451 17.72 35.54 -9.41
N SER A 452 17.80 35.70 -10.73
CA SER A 452 16.92 35.02 -11.69
C SER A 452 17.04 33.49 -11.61
N VAL A 453 18.25 32.93 -11.54
CA VAL A 453 18.45 31.48 -11.40
C VAL A 453 17.92 30.98 -10.05
N VAL A 454 18.19 31.71 -8.95
CA VAL A 454 17.72 31.31 -7.61
C VAL A 454 16.19 31.38 -7.51
N GLU A 455 15.56 32.42 -8.05
CA GLU A 455 14.10 32.55 -8.10
C GLU A 455 13.45 31.43 -8.93
N GLN A 456 14.06 31.07 -10.06
CA GLN A 456 13.55 29.97 -10.88
C GLN A 456 13.65 28.63 -10.13
N ILE A 457 14.75 28.37 -9.40
CA ILE A 457 14.88 27.16 -8.56
C ILE A 457 13.80 27.16 -7.47
N LYS A 458 13.57 28.29 -6.79
CA LYS A 458 12.51 28.41 -5.77
C LYS A 458 11.12 28.12 -6.34
N SER A 459 10.82 28.66 -7.53
CA SER A 459 9.54 28.41 -8.21
C SER A 459 9.36 26.92 -8.53
N VAL A 460 10.40 26.26 -9.05
CA VAL A 460 10.38 24.82 -9.32
C VAL A 460 10.17 24.01 -8.03
N LEU A 461 10.90 24.32 -6.96
CA LEU A 461 10.74 23.63 -5.68
C LEU A 461 9.32 23.81 -5.12
N ALA A 462 8.76 25.02 -5.18
CA ALA A 462 7.38 25.28 -4.77
C ALA A 462 6.36 24.47 -5.58
N ASN A 463 6.55 24.34 -6.91
CA ASN A 463 5.68 23.51 -7.73
C ASN A 463 5.80 22.02 -7.37
N LEU A 464 6.99 21.55 -6.99
CA LEU A 464 7.22 20.16 -6.55
C LEU A 464 6.68 19.88 -5.15
N GLN A 465 6.45 20.90 -4.32
CA GLN A 465 5.82 20.73 -3.00
C GLN A 465 4.40 20.14 -3.11
N ALA A 466 3.73 20.27 -4.26
CA ALA A 466 2.45 19.62 -4.49
C ALA A 466 2.51 18.10 -4.24
N PHE A 467 3.62 17.43 -4.57
CA PHE A 467 3.80 15.98 -4.40
C PHE A 467 4.00 15.54 -2.94
N ILE A 468 4.29 16.48 -2.03
CA ILE A 468 4.48 16.21 -0.60
C ILE A 468 3.42 16.89 0.28
N ALA A 469 2.38 17.43 -0.33
CA ALA A 469 1.32 18.13 0.37
C ALA A 469 0.61 17.20 1.38
N PRO A 470 0.18 17.72 2.54
CA PRO A 470 -0.29 16.89 3.65
C PRO A 470 -1.62 16.19 3.37
N ASP A 471 -2.39 16.69 2.40
CA ASP A 471 -3.64 16.11 1.91
C ASP A 471 -3.44 14.93 0.95
N ILE A 472 -2.21 14.66 0.53
CA ILE A 472 -1.87 13.58 -0.41
C ILE A 472 -1.51 12.30 0.33
N THR A 473 -2.26 11.23 0.07
CA THR A 473 -2.16 9.97 0.80
C THR A 473 -0.90 9.16 0.46
N PHE A 474 -0.44 9.15 -0.79
CA PHE A 474 0.83 8.46 -1.13
C PHE A 474 2.07 9.19 -0.59
N ALA A 475 2.00 10.51 -0.41
CA ALA A 475 3.08 11.32 0.13
C ALA A 475 3.42 10.98 1.59
N MET A 476 2.49 10.34 2.30
CA MET A 476 2.68 9.83 3.67
C MET A 476 3.30 8.43 3.71
N LYS A 477 3.51 7.80 2.55
CA LYS A 477 4.06 6.44 2.48
C LYS A 477 5.59 6.48 2.31
N PRO A 478 6.33 5.63 3.05
CA PRO A 478 7.79 5.63 3.02
C PRO A 478 8.38 5.23 1.65
N TYR A 479 7.66 4.41 0.87
CA TYR A 479 8.11 4.00 -0.47
C TYR A 479 8.23 5.18 -1.44
N PHE A 480 7.46 6.24 -1.24
CA PHE A 480 7.46 7.41 -2.12
C PHE A 480 8.27 8.55 -1.50
N ARG A 481 7.96 8.94 -0.26
CA ARG A 481 8.50 10.17 0.35
C ARG A 481 10.02 10.19 0.43
N GLY A 482 10.64 9.11 0.91
CA GLY A 482 12.09 9.04 1.05
C GLY A 482 12.83 9.14 -0.29
N PRO A 483 12.54 8.24 -1.26
CA PRO A 483 13.16 8.28 -2.58
C PRO A 483 12.89 9.59 -3.33
N PHE A 484 11.65 10.11 -3.30
CA PHE A 484 11.29 11.34 -3.98
C PHE A 484 12.05 12.56 -3.43
N CYS A 485 12.03 12.77 -2.10
CA CYS A 485 12.70 13.92 -1.50
C CYS A 485 14.23 13.86 -1.65
N ASN A 486 14.83 12.68 -1.42
CA ASN A 486 16.29 12.55 -1.36
C ASN A 486 16.93 12.30 -2.72
N GLN A 487 16.42 11.33 -3.48
CA GLN A 487 17.03 10.90 -4.74
C GLN A 487 16.58 11.76 -5.92
N ASP A 488 15.28 12.05 -6.01
CA ASP A 488 14.76 12.78 -7.17
C ASP A 488 14.93 14.30 -6.97
N VAL A 489 14.42 14.89 -5.88
CA VAL A 489 14.47 16.34 -5.65
C VAL A 489 15.86 16.82 -5.22
N ARG A 490 16.41 16.35 -4.10
CA ARG A 490 17.72 16.84 -3.63
C ARG A 490 18.83 16.48 -4.62
N GLU A 491 19.05 15.19 -4.88
CA GLU A 491 20.14 14.74 -5.76
C GLU A 491 19.86 14.95 -7.26
N GLY A 492 18.69 14.54 -7.74
CA GLY A 492 18.34 14.58 -9.16
C GLY A 492 18.15 16.00 -9.70
N LEU A 493 17.46 16.87 -8.96
CA LEU A 493 17.17 18.24 -9.39
C LEU A 493 18.26 19.23 -8.96
N VAL A 494 18.42 19.44 -7.65
CA VAL A 494 19.24 20.55 -7.14
C VAL A 494 20.72 20.27 -7.36
N VAL A 495 21.21 19.13 -6.88
CA VAL A 495 22.60 18.72 -7.10
C VAL A 495 22.87 18.48 -8.59
N GLY A 496 21.95 17.80 -9.29
CA GLY A 496 22.02 17.61 -10.74
C GLY A 496 22.14 18.91 -11.53
N PHE A 497 21.44 19.97 -11.13
CA PHE A 497 21.54 21.29 -11.75
C PHE A 497 22.87 21.98 -11.42
N ILE A 498 23.33 21.96 -10.16
CA ILE A 498 24.63 22.54 -9.76
C ILE A 498 25.78 21.87 -10.53
N ARG A 499 25.77 20.53 -10.66
CA ARG A 499 26.76 19.81 -11.46
C ARG A 499 26.72 20.23 -12.92
N HIS A 500 25.53 20.43 -13.49
CA HIS A 500 25.38 20.91 -14.86
C HIS A 500 25.96 22.32 -15.05
N VAL A 501 25.65 23.25 -14.14
CA VAL A 501 26.22 24.61 -14.16
C VAL A 501 27.75 24.57 -14.15
N CYS A 502 28.35 23.78 -13.25
CA CYS A 502 29.81 23.64 -13.20
C CYS A 502 30.39 23.02 -14.47
N THR A 503 29.68 22.06 -15.08
CA THR A 503 30.08 21.41 -16.34
C THR A 503 30.08 22.40 -17.49
N VAL A 504 29.01 23.17 -17.66
CA VAL A 504 28.89 24.19 -18.70
C VAL A 504 29.95 25.29 -18.53
N CYS A 505 30.21 25.71 -17.29
CA CYS A 505 31.30 26.63 -16.98
C CYS A 505 32.68 26.10 -17.44
N ASN A 506 32.94 24.80 -17.27
CA ASN A 506 34.18 24.19 -17.72
C ASN A 506 34.26 24.05 -19.25
N GLU A 507 33.15 23.79 -19.95
CA GLU A 507 33.10 23.68 -21.42
C GLU A 507 33.57 24.96 -22.13
N PHE A 508 33.34 26.14 -21.52
CA PHE A 508 33.88 27.41 -22.01
C PHE A 508 35.42 27.50 -21.98
N CYS A 509 36.08 26.66 -21.19
CA CYS A 509 37.54 26.62 -21.10
C CYS A 509 38.18 25.64 -22.10
N GLU A 510 37.42 24.65 -22.59
CA GLU A 510 37.90 23.56 -23.45
C GLU A 510 37.74 23.86 -24.95
N THR A 511 36.77 24.69 -25.32
CA THR A 511 36.43 25.02 -26.71
C THR A 511 37.46 25.95 -27.35
N SER A 512 38.52 25.35 -27.88
CA SER A 512 39.60 26.02 -28.60
C SER A 512 39.59 25.63 -30.07
N SER A 513 38.63 26.12 -30.87
CA SER A 513 38.82 26.49 -32.30
C SER A 513 37.53 26.72 -33.13
N ASP A 514 36.38 26.13 -32.81
CA ASP A 514 35.26 26.07 -33.78
C ASP A 514 33.97 26.85 -33.44
N ARG A 515 33.76 27.22 -32.17
CA ARG A 515 32.63 28.09 -31.76
C ARG A 515 33.21 29.45 -31.43
N GLY A 516 32.70 30.51 -32.08
CA GLY A 516 33.28 31.86 -32.05
C GLY A 516 33.75 32.33 -30.66
N SER A 517 34.79 33.16 -30.66
CA SER A 517 35.48 33.62 -29.43
C SER A 517 34.51 34.02 -28.32
N VAL A 518 34.57 33.30 -27.20
CA VAL A 518 33.81 33.64 -25.99
C VAL A 518 34.27 35.03 -25.50
N PRO A 519 33.35 35.97 -25.21
CA PRO A 519 33.73 37.27 -24.68
C PRO A 519 34.47 37.12 -23.34
N PRO A 520 35.68 37.70 -23.17
CA PRO A 520 36.42 37.59 -21.91
C PRO A 520 35.64 38.11 -20.69
N ALA A 521 34.76 39.09 -20.89
CA ALA A 521 33.87 39.59 -19.85
C ALA A 521 32.89 38.53 -19.32
N LEU A 522 32.45 37.58 -20.16
CA LEU A 522 31.60 36.47 -19.72
C LEU A 522 32.38 35.49 -18.85
N LEU A 523 33.64 35.18 -19.21
CA LEU A 523 34.48 34.25 -18.44
C LEU A 523 34.69 34.72 -17.00
N ILE A 524 34.92 36.02 -16.80
CA ILE A 524 35.13 36.57 -15.46
C ILE A 524 33.82 36.70 -14.66
N ILE A 525 32.68 36.98 -15.32
CA ILE A 525 31.36 36.90 -14.68
C ILE A 525 31.08 35.48 -14.19
N LEU A 526 31.25 34.47 -15.04
CA LEU A 526 31.04 33.06 -14.67
C LEU A 526 32.02 32.59 -13.59
N SER A 527 33.27 33.06 -13.64
CA SER A 527 34.24 32.76 -12.60
C SER A 527 33.80 33.30 -11.24
N ARG A 528 33.25 34.52 -11.19
CA ARG A 528 32.74 35.10 -9.95
C ARG A 528 31.44 34.41 -9.50
N TYR A 529 30.54 34.10 -10.43
CA TYR A 529 29.32 33.33 -10.18
C TYR A 529 29.63 31.98 -9.51
N CYS A 530 30.62 31.24 -10.00
CA CYS A 530 31.03 29.97 -9.39
C CYS A 530 31.62 30.13 -7.97
N ILE A 531 32.21 31.28 -7.64
CA ILE A 531 32.66 31.59 -6.28
C ILE A 531 31.48 31.95 -5.37
N ASP A 532 30.53 32.73 -5.85
CA ASP A 532 29.32 33.05 -5.09
C ASP A 532 28.42 31.81 -4.90
N LEU A 533 28.51 30.83 -5.83
CA LEU A 533 27.96 29.49 -5.67
C LEU A 533 28.61 28.73 -4.50
N GLU A 534 29.95 28.65 -4.46
CA GLU A 534 30.71 28.00 -3.39
C GLU A 534 30.39 28.61 -2.02
N ASN A 535 30.45 29.95 -1.92
CA ASN A 535 30.45 30.65 -0.64
C ASN A 535 29.10 30.64 0.08
N ALA A 536 27.99 30.67 -0.66
CA ALA A 536 26.67 30.85 -0.06
C ALA A 536 25.56 30.08 -0.78
N THR A 537 25.52 30.12 -2.12
CA THR A 537 24.32 29.67 -2.85
C THR A 537 24.12 28.16 -2.75
N ILE A 538 25.17 27.33 -2.84
CA ILE A 538 25.05 25.86 -2.72
C ILE A 538 24.49 25.48 -1.35
N SER A 539 25.08 26.01 -0.27
CA SER A 539 24.61 25.74 1.10
C SER A 539 23.17 26.20 1.28
N TYR A 540 22.83 27.41 0.82
CA TYR A 540 21.49 27.96 0.91
C TYR A 540 20.45 27.09 0.19
N LEU A 541 20.73 26.67 -1.06
CA LEU A 541 19.79 25.87 -1.85
C LEU A 541 19.57 24.47 -1.27
N LEU A 542 20.62 23.85 -0.73
CA LEU A 542 20.49 22.54 -0.08
C LEU A 542 19.70 22.64 1.22
N THR A 543 20.01 23.60 2.09
CA THR A 543 19.24 23.84 3.32
C THR A 543 17.78 24.17 3.01
N LEU A 544 17.52 25.03 2.02
CA LEU A 544 16.15 25.35 1.59
C LEU A 544 15.39 24.09 1.14
N THR A 545 16.05 23.19 0.41
CA THR A 545 15.45 21.94 -0.05
C THR A 545 15.19 20.98 1.11
N GLU A 546 16.14 20.88 2.04
CA GLU A 546 16.02 20.03 3.23
C GLU A 546 14.88 20.50 4.15
N GLU A 547 14.74 21.82 4.35
CA GLU A 547 13.64 22.41 5.12
C GLU A 547 12.28 22.21 4.43
N GLN A 548 12.20 22.43 3.11
CA GLN A 548 10.94 22.33 2.37
C GLN A 548 10.44 20.89 2.22
N PHE A 549 11.34 19.89 2.16
CA PHE A 549 10.99 18.50 1.89
C PHE A 549 11.18 17.56 3.09
N LEU A 550 11.66 18.08 4.24
CA LEU A 550 11.93 17.34 5.47
C LEU A 550 12.80 16.09 5.21
N VAL A 551 13.90 16.31 4.49
CA VAL A 551 14.86 15.26 4.11
C VAL A 551 15.54 14.70 5.37
N GLU A 552 15.33 13.41 5.67
CA GLU A 552 16.05 12.75 6.76
C GLU A 552 17.55 12.63 6.42
N GLU A 553 18.42 13.13 7.31
CA GLU A 553 19.90 13.16 7.18
C GLU A 553 20.57 11.77 6.93
N ARG A 554 19.83 10.66 7.01
CA ARG A 554 20.41 9.32 7.14
C ARG A 554 20.85 8.64 5.83
N ILE A 555 20.57 9.23 4.67
CA ILE A 555 21.04 8.67 3.39
C ILE A 555 22.12 9.60 2.85
N ALA A 556 23.36 9.12 2.85
CA ALA A 556 24.55 9.80 2.36
C ALA A 556 24.37 10.25 0.91
N GLY A 557 23.86 11.47 0.73
CA GLY A 557 23.96 12.20 -0.53
C GLY A 557 25.36 12.76 -0.72
N GLU A 558 25.62 13.39 -1.87
CA GLU A 558 26.90 14.05 -2.09
C GLU A 558 27.13 15.11 -1.00
N PRO A 559 28.31 15.11 -0.36
CA PRO A 559 28.62 16.07 0.68
C PRO A 559 28.71 17.46 0.08
N VAL A 560 28.17 18.46 0.80
CA VAL A 560 28.22 19.88 0.42
C VAL A 560 29.65 20.31 0.03
N ALA A 561 30.65 19.76 0.73
CA ALA A 561 32.06 20.01 0.47
C ALA A 561 32.52 19.60 -0.94
N GLU A 562 31.99 18.52 -1.51
CA GLU A 562 32.35 18.07 -2.86
C GLU A 562 31.78 19.02 -3.92
N LEU A 563 30.53 19.47 -3.76
CA LEU A 563 29.91 20.45 -4.65
C LEU A 563 30.58 21.82 -4.58
N CYS A 564 30.93 22.28 -3.37
CA CYS A 564 31.71 23.50 -3.19
C CYS A 564 33.10 23.37 -3.84
N SER A 565 33.77 22.22 -3.71
CA SER A 565 35.05 21.94 -4.36
C SER A 565 34.93 21.95 -5.90
N MET A 566 33.88 21.35 -6.45
CA MET A 566 33.59 21.38 -7.89
C MET A 566 33.37 22.81 -8.40
N ALA A 567 32.55 23.61 -7.70
CA ALA A 567 32.28 25.00 -8.06
C ALA A 567 33.57 25.84 -8.01
N LYS A 568 34.37 25.67 -6.96
CA LYS A 568 35.68 26.34 -6.82
C LYS A 568 36.67 25.94 -7.91
N SER A 569 36.71 24.67 -8.27
CA SER A 569 37.55 24.17 -9.37
C SER A 569 37.14 24.77 -10.71
N ALA A 570 35.83 24.85 -10.99
CA ALA A 570 35.30 25.50 -12.19
C ALA A 570 35.62 27.00 -12.22
N ALA A 571 35.42 27.70 -11.10
CA ALA A 571 35.84 29.11 -10.94
C ALA A 571 37.33 29.30 -11.24
N GLN A 572 38.21 28.47 -10.67
CA GLN A 572 39.64 28.58 -10.87
C GLN A 572 40.04 28.33 -12.34
N ARG A 573 39.41 27.35 -13.01
CA ARG A 573 39.64 27.07 -14.44
C ARG A 573 39.22 28.25 -15.31
N LEU A 574 38.05 28.83 -15.07
CA LEU A 574 37.56 30.01 -15.76
C LEU A 574 38.49 31.22 -15.56
N LEU A 575 38.94 31.48 -14.34
CA LEU A 575 39.87 32.58 -14.03
C LEU A 575 41.22 32.40 -14.73
N ASN A 576 41.78 31.18 -14.67
CA ASN A 576 43.02 30.85 -15.35
C ASN A 576 42.88 31.01 -16.87
N HIS A 577 41.75 30.59 -17.44
CA HIS A 577 41.46 30.75 -18.86
C HIS A 577 41.32 32.23 -19.25
N TYR A 578 40.63 33.04 -18.44
CA TYR A 578 40.52 34.49 -18.63
C TYR A 578 41.90 35.16 -18.65
N VAL A 579 42.75 34.88 -17.65
CA VAL A 579 44.13 35.41 -17.58
C VAL A 579 44.94 35.00 -18.81
N ARG A 580 44.79 33.75 -19.25
CA ARG A 580 45.46 33.25 -20.45
C ARG A 580 44.99 33.97 -21.71
N VAL A 581 43.68 34.13 -21.91
CA VAL A 581 43.11 34.79 -23.10
C VAL A 581 43.53 36.26 -23.15
N GLN A 582 43.37 37.01 -22.05
CA GLN A 582 43.78 38.42 -21.98
C GLN A 582 45.29 38.59 -22.11
N GLY A 583 46.07 37.74 -21.44
CA GLY A 583 47.53 37.71 -21.54
C GLY A 583 47.99 37.44 -22.97
N LEU A 584 47.35 36.53 -23.70
CA LEU A 584 47.65 36.23 -25.11
C LEU A 584 47.29 37.41 -26.03
N THR A 585 46.16 38.08 -25.81
CA THR A 585 45.77 39.28 -26.58
C THR A 585 46.84 40.38 -26.48
N ILE A 586 47.29 40.70 -25.25
CA ILE A 586 48.36 41.68 -25.03
C ILE A 586 49.69 41.19 -25.60
N SER A 587 50.02 39.90 -25.39
CA SER A 587 51.23 39.28 -25.92
C SER A 587 51.30 39.33 -27.44
N GLN A 588 50.19 39.12 -28.15
CA GLN A 588 50.12 39.21 -29.60
C GLN A 588 50.37 40.63 -30.10
N MET A 589 49.84 41.66 -29.41
CA MET A 589 50.13 43.06 -29.73
C MET A 589 51.63 43.35 -29.58
N LEU A 590 52.22 42.93 -28.45
CA LEU A 590 53.64 43.11 -28.17
C LEU A 590 54.52 42.38 -29.20
N ARG A 591 54.19 41.12 -29.51
CA ARG A 591 54.90 40.29 -30.49
C ARG A 591 54.87 40.92 -31.88
N LYS A 592 53.68 41.26 -32.41
CA LYS A 592 53.54 41.95 -33.69
C LYS A 592 54.35 43.24 -33.72
N SER A 593 54.34 43.99 -32.61
CA SER A 593 55.11 45.23 -32.50
C SER A 593 56.62 45.02 -32.65
N VAL A 594 57.16 43.88 -32.19
CA VAL A 594 58.59 43.58 -32.27
C VAL A 594 58.94 42.97 -33.62
N GLU A 595 58.08 42.13 -34.17
CA GLU A 595 58.35 41.41 -35.42
C GLU A 595 58.27 42.30 -36.67
N THR A 596 57.40 43.31 -36.69
CA THR A 596 57.15 44.12 -37.90
C THR A 596 58.10 45.30 -38.11
N ARG A 597 59.04 45.54 -37.18
CA ARG A 597 59.90 46.74 -37.21
C ARG A 597 61.35 46.36 -37.52
N ASP A 598 61.99 47.15 -38.39
CA ASP A 598 63.43 47.07 -38.61
C ASP A 598 64.16 47.71 -37.41
N TRP A 599 64.91 46.90 -36.67
CA TRP A 599 65.61 47.28 -35.45
C TRP A 599 67.05 47.75 -35.68
N LEU A 600 67.60 47.58 -36.89
CA LEU A 600 68.95 48.01 -37.23
C LEU A 600 68.95 49.47 -37.72
N ASN A 601 67.92 49.88 -38.46
CA ASN A 601 67.82 51.21 -39.08
C ASN A 601 66.77 52.12 -38.42
N THR A 602 66.76 52.16 -37.08
CA THR A 602 65.81 52.99 -36.33
C THR A 602 66.29 54.44 -36.16
N ILE A 603 65.38 55.40 -36.34
CA ILE A 603 65.57 56.82 -36.02
C ILE A 603 65.63 57.01 -34.48
N GLU A 604 66.36 58.03 -34.03
CA GLU A 604 66.49 58.38 -32.61
C GLU A 604 65.12 58.54 -31.92
N PRO A 605 64.88 57.79 -30.82
CA PRO A 605 63.58 57.74 -30.15
C PRO A 605 63.30 59.00 -29.32
N ARG A 606 62.24 59.75 -29.66
CA ARG A 606 61.79 60.93 -28.88
C ARG A 606 60.55 60.69 -28.02
N ASN A 607 59.81 59.61 -28.26
CA ASN A 607 58.53 59.31 -27.60
C ASN A 607 58.36 57.81 -27.36
N VAL A 608 57.48 57.47 -26.42
CA VAL A 608 57.00 56.09 -26.17
C VAL A 608 56.22 55.57 -27.39
N ARG A 609 56.41 54.30 -27.74
CA ARG A 609 55.75 53.66 -28.88
C ARG A 609 54.23 53.62 -28.69
N ALA A 610 53.48 53.88 -29.76
CA ALA A 610 52.01 53.85 -29.76
C ALA A 610 51.43 52.51 -29.27
N VAL A 611 52.04 51.38 -29.63
CA VAL A 611 51.61 50.06 -29.15
C VAL A 611 51.72 49.94 -27.63
N MET A 612 52.75 50.52 -27.01
CA MET A 612 52.92 50.48 -25.55
C MET A 612 51.88 51.36 -24.85
N LYS A 613 51.49 52.48 -25.46
CA LYS A 613 50.35 53.28 -24.98
C LYS A 613 49.06 52.48 -25.03
N ARG A 614 48.78 51.78 -26.14
CA ARG A 614 47.62 50.91 -26.30
C ARG A 614 47.59 49.76 -25.29
N VAL A 615 48.74 49.13 -25.02
CA VAL A 615 48.88 48.08 -24.00
C VAL A 615 48.55 48.59 -22.60
N VAL A 616 48.99 49.81 -22.25
CA VAL A 616 48.65 50.42 -20.95
C VAL A 616 47.15 50.74 -20.89
N GLU A 617 46.56 51.29 -21.95
CA GLU A 617 45.11 51.53 -22.03
C GLU A 617 44.30 50.24 -21.88
N ASP A 618 44.70 49.15 -22.54
CA ASP A 618 44.05 47.84 -22.41
C ASP A 618 44.22 47.23 -21.02
N MET A 619 45.40 47.38 -20.41
CA MET A 619 45.62 46.94 -19.03
C MET A 619 44.75 47.73 -18.04
N THR A 620 44.60 49.04 -18.23
CA THR A 620 43.71 49.88 -17.41
C THR A 620 42.24 49.48 -17.60
N ALA A 621 41.82 49.18 -18.83
CA ALA A 621 40.46 48.69 -19.09
C ALA A 621 40.19 47.33 -18.41
N ILE A 622 41.18 46.43 -18.42
CA ILE A 622 41.12 45.14 -17.72
C ILE A 622 41.07 45.35 -16.20
N ASP A 623 41.91 46.24 -15.65
CA ASP A 623 41.94 46.61 -14.22
C ASP A 623 40.56 47.09 -13.73
N MET A 624 39.91 47.96 -14.52
CA MET A 624 38.56 48.44 -14.22
C MET A 624 37.52 47.32 -14.28
N GLN A 625 37.60 46.41 -15.27
CA GLN A 625 36.67 45.29 -15.38
C GLN A 625 36.82 44.28 -14.24
N VAL A 626 38.05 43.89 -13.92
CA VAL A 626 38.35 42.96 -12.81
C VAL A 626 37.96 43.58 -11.48
N GLY A 627 38.20 44.88 -11.30
CA GLY A 627 37.85 45.62 -10.09
C GLY A 627 36.35 45.76 -9.82
N GLN A 628 35.48 45.48 -10.80
CA GLN A 628 34.03 45.41 -10.57
C GLN A 628 33.59 44.11 -9.88
N LEU A 629 34.41 43.04 -9.96
CA LEU A 629 34.03 41.69 -9.52
C LEU A 629 34.95 41.11 -8.43
N TYR A 630 36.21 41.56 -8.35
CA TYR A 630 37.18 41.07 -7.37
C TYR A 630 37.75 42.19 -6.52
N GLU A 631 37.94 41.90 -5.22
CA GLU A 631 38.57 42.82 -4.29
C GLU A 631 40.06 43.01 -4.61
N GLU A 632 40.61 44.13 -4.12
CA GLU A 632 41.99 44.54 -4.38
C GLU A 632 43.02 43.59 -3.73
N GLY A 633 42.60 42.82 -2.71
CA GLY A 633 43.41 41.82 -2.01
C GLY A 633 44.42 42.43 -1.03
N VAL A 634 44.67 41.75 0.09
CA VAL A 634 45.72 42.17 1.05
C VAL A 634 47.06 41.60 0.61
N ARG A 635 47.98 42.47 0.18
CA ARG A 635 49.37 42.07 -0.10
C ARG A 635 50.08 41.75 1.22
N ARG A 636 50.68 40.55 1.34
CA ARG A 636 51.66 40.28 2.40
C ARG A 636 52.93 41.09 2.09
N GLU A 637 53.08 42.24 2.72
CA GLU A 637 54.38 42.92 2.80
C GLU A 637 55.36 41.98 3.52
N ARG A 638 56.16 41.25 2.75
CA ARG A 638 57.39 40.66 3.30
C ARG A 638 58.34 41.82 3.57
N SER A 639 58.31 42.27 4.82
CA SER A 639 59.25 43.22 5.42
C SER A 639 60.66 43.02 4.85
N SER A 640 61.16 44.06 4.20
CA SER A 640 62.54 44.16 3.73
C SER A 640 63.47 44.33 4.94
N ASP A 641 63.88 43.24 5.57
CA ASP A 641 65.05 43.24 6.45
C ASP A 641 66.31 42.98 5.61
N SER A 642 66.96 44.06 5.19
CA SER A 642 68.41 44.12 4.99
C SER A 642 68.82 45.49 4.46
N SER A 643 69.29 46.37 5.36
CA SER A 643 70.61 47.01 5.25
C SER A 643 70.77 48.09 6.33
N ARG A 644 71.47 47.71 7.41
CA ARG A 644 72.11 48.64 8.33
C ARG A 644 73.22 49.41 7.61
N ARG A 645 73.20 50.75 7.63
CA ARG A 645 74.35 51.61 7.98
C ARG A 645 73.98 53.09 8.05
N THR A 646 73.92 53.59 9.29
CA THR A 646 74.49 54.84 9.82
C THR A 646 74.63 56.06 8.90
N HIS A 647 73.88 57.14 9.18
CA HIS A 647 74.39 58.40 9.77
C HIS A 647 73.21 59.37 10.10
N PRO A 648 73.28 60.17 11.19
CA PRO A 648 72.18 61.05 11.61
C PRO A 648 72.49 62.55 11.41
N HIS A 649 71.65 63.30 10.70
CA HIS A 649 71.38 64.72 11.01
C HIS A 649 70.24 65.35 10.18
N SER A 650 69.26 65.89 10.91
CA SER A 650 68.71 67.25 10.87
C SER A 650 68.36 67.98 9.54
N VAL A 651 67.06 68.27 9.41
CA VAL A 651 66.42 69.57 9.09
C VAL A 651 66.49 70.14 7.65
N SER A 652 65.26 70.33 7.12
CA SER A 652 64.76 71.31 6.15
C SER A 652 65.54 71.56 4.84
N GLN A 653 64.90 71.19 3.72
CA GLN A 653 64.71 72.14 2.61
C GLN A 653 63.61 71.66 1.67
N ALA A 654 62.56 72.47 1.57
CA ALA A 654 61.75 72.54 0.37
C ALA A 654 62.65 72.93 -0.81
N ASN A 655 62.70 72.11 -1.86
CA ASN A 655 62.60 72.60 -3.24
C ASN A 655 62.62 71.47 -4.29
N LYS A 656 61.64 71.58 -5.19
CA LYS A 656 61.77 71.44 -6.65
C LYS A 656 62.37 70.15 -7.19
N ARG A 657 61.49 69.29 -7.71
CA ARG A 657 61.72 68.70 -9.04
C ARG A 657 60.49 68.90 -9.93
N LEU A 658 60.78 69.35 -11.15
CA LEU A 658 59.87 69.90 -12.13
C LEU A 658 58.87 68.86 -12.65
N GLN A 659 57.59 69.22 -12.59
CA GLN A 659 56.51 68.60 -13.36
C GLN A 659 56.75 68.83 -14.86
N TRP A 660 56.76 67.74 -15.61
CA TRP A 660 56.41 67.75 -17.03
C TRP A 660 55.05 67.06 -17.16
N SER A 661 54.01 67.87 -17.28
CA SER A 661 52.62 67.45 -17.46
C SER A 661 52.26 67.52 -18.95
N TYR A 662 51.95 66.37 -19.55
CA TYR A 662 51.20 66.25 -20.80
C TYR A 662 50.44 64.91 -20.81
N SER A 663 49.17 64.94 -20.38
CA SER A 663 48.03 64.04 -20.70
C SER A 663 47.06 63.91 -19.50
N PRO A 664 45.73 63.97 -19.69
CA PRO A 664 44.77 63.99 -18.58
C PRO A 664 44.56 62.60 -17.93
N SER A 665 44.49 62.61 -16.60
CA SER A 665 43.96 61.61 -15.66
C SER A 665 44.15 60.11 -15.97
N VAL A 666 45.39 59.63 -15.95
CA VAL A 666 45.65 58.23 -15.55
C VAL A 666 45.90 58.26 -14.05
N ASP A 667 45.10 57.53 -13.26
CA ASP A 667 45.21 57.53 -11.81
C ASP A 667 46.66 57.24 -11.36
N ASN A 668 47.25 58.20 -10.65
CA ASN A 668 48.61 58.08 -10.10
C ASN A 668 48.75 56.84 -9.18
N SER A 669 47.65 56.33 -8.62
CA SER A 669 47.63 55.10 -7.82
C SER A 669 47.94 53.86 -8.66
N LEU A 670 47.39 53.75 -9.87
CA LEU A 670 47.60 52.63 -10.79
C LEU A 670 49.05 52.62 -11.31
N MET A 671 49.58 53.79 -11.69
CA MET A 671 50.99 53.89 -12.08
C MET A 671 51.93 53.56 -10.90
N SER A 672 51.60 53.96 -9.67
CA SER A 672 52.36 53.59 -8.47
C SER A 672 52.25 52.10 -8.13
N ASN A 673 51.07 51.49 -8.34
CA ASN A 673 50.82 50.07 -8.12
C ASN A 673 51.60 49.23 -9.14
N ILE A 674 51.54 49.61 -10.42
CA ILE A 674 52.30 49.01 -11.52
C ILE A 674 53.81 49.17 -11.26
N GLN A 675 54.28 50.36 -10.91
CA GLN A 675 55.69 50.60 -10.59
C GLN A 675 56.17 49.76 -9.39
N LYS A 676 55.33 49.59 -8.35
CA LYS A 676 55.64 48.74 -7.19
C LYS A 676 55.63 47.24 -7.54
N LEU A 677 54.67 46.79 -8.36
CA LEU A 677 54.57 45.41 -8.87
C LEU A 677 55.82 44.99 -9.66
N PHE A 678 56.50 45.97 -10.27
CA PHE A 678 57.75 45.77 -11.00
C PHE A 678 59.02 46.00 -10.21
N SER A 679 58.91 46.55 -9.00
CA SER A 679 60.03 46.67 -8.05
C SER A 679 60.17 45.45 -7.14
N GLU A 680 59.10 44.66 -6.98
CA GLU A 680 59.11 43.41 -6.22
C GLU A 680 59.60 42.23 -7.08
N LYS A 681 60.33 41.29 -6.46
CA LYS A 681 60.72 40.04 -7.13
C LYS A 681 59.46 39.22 -7.44
N ILE A 682 59.02 39.25 -8.69
CA ILE A 682 57.88 38.48 -9.17
C ILE A 682 58.17 36.98 -9.00
N GLU A 683 57.52 36.31 -8.05
CA GLU A 683 57.57 34.84 -7.95
C GLU A 683 56.91 34.24 -9.20
N ILE A 684 57.71 33.63 -10.07
CA ILE A 684 57.32 33.20 -11.43
C ILE A 684 56.30 32.04 -11.41
N PHE A 685 56.18 31.30 -10.30
CA PHE A 685 55.45 30.03 -10.21
C PHE A 685 54.19 30.04 -9.31
N SER A 686 53.67 31.20 -8.90
CA SER A 686 52.44 31.26 -8.11
C SER A 686 51.17 31.09 -8.97
N ALA A 687 50.19 30.33 -8.45
CA ALA A 687 48.86 30.21 -9.04
C ALA A 687 48.10 31.55 -9.00
N VAL A 688 47.18 31.77 -9.93
CA VAL A 688 46.32 32.96 -9.94
C VAL A 688 45.30 32.82 -8.81
N GLU A 689 45.29 33.78 -7.89
CA GLU A 689 44.32 33.86 -6.79
C GLU A 689 43.13 34.73 -7.20
N PHE A 690 42.00 34.58 -6.49
CA PHE A 690 40.77 35.37 -6.69
C PHE A 690 40.92 36.82 -6.18
N SER A 691 41.89 37.56 -6.70
CA SER A 691 42.12 38.97 -6.38
C SER A 691 42.50 39.76 -7.62
N LYS A 692 42.15 41.04 -7.62
CA LYS A 692 42.48 41.96 -8.71
C LYS A 692 43.98 41.98 -9.01
N VAL A 693 44.80 42.05 -7.96
CA VAL A 693 46.26 42.08 -8.07
C VAL A 693 46.81 40.80 -8.69
N SER A 694 46.31 39.63 -8.28
CA SER A 694 46.83 38.35 -8.80
C SER A 694 46.47 38.14 -10.26
N VAL A 695 45.24 38.50 -10.68
CA VAL A 695 44.78 38.45 -12.07
C VAL A 695 45.65 39.34 -12.97
N LEU A 696 45.85 40.60 -12.59
CA LEU A 696 46.67 41.54 -13.37
C LEU A 696 48.13 41.08 -13.43
N THR A 697 48.67 40.59 -12.31
CA THR A 697 50.03 40.03 -12.26
C THR A 697 50.18 38.85 -13.21
N GLY A 698 49.18 37.97 -13.29
CA GLY A 698 49.16 36.85 -14.24
C GLY A 698 49.20 37.30 -15.70
N ILE A 699 48.37 38.28 -16.07
CA ILE A 699 48.33 38.83 -17.44
C ILE A 699 49.66 39.49 -17.81
N ILE A 700 50.23 40.27 -16.89
CA ILE A 700 51.53 40.92 -17.03
C ILE A 700 52.65 39.88 -17.20
N LYS A 701 52.66 38.82 -16.38
CA LYS A 701 53.65 37.72 -16.47
C LYS A 701 53.66 37.08 -17.86
N ILE A 702 52.49 36.75 -18.42
CA ILE A 702 52.36 36.16 -19.77
C ILE A 702 52.88 37.13 -20.84
N SER A 703 52.50 38.41 -20.71
CA SER A 703 52.88 39.48 -21.65
C SER A 703 54.39 39.74 -21.66
N LEU A 704 55.00 39.85 -20.48
CA LEU A 704 56.44 40.06 -20.34
C LEU A 704 57.25 38.86 -20.82
N LYS A 705 56.81 37.63 -20.53
CA LYS A 705 57.49 36.42 -21.00
C LYS A 705 57.53 36.37 -22.53
N THR A 706 56.41 36.69 -23.18
CA THR A 706 56.34 36.75 -24.65
C THR A 706 57.22 37.87 -25.20
N PHE A 707 57.19 39.06 -24.59
CA PHE A 707 57.98 40.21 -25.03
C PHE A 707 59.49 39.95 -24.91
N LEU A 708 59.95 39.40 -23.78
CA LEU A 708 61.35 39.05 -23.54
C LEU A 708 61.84 38.06 -24.61
N GLU A 709 61.06 37.04 -24.91
CA GLU A 709 61.42 36.06 -25.95
C GLU A 709 61.47 36.72 -27.35
N CYS A 710 60.51 37.60 -27.67
CA CYS A 710 60.52 38.33 -28.94
C CYS A 710 61.75 39.26 -29.07
N VAL A 711 62.18 39.89 -27.98
CA VAL A 711 63.37 40.73 -27.95
C VAL A 711 64.63 39.88 -28.08
N ARG A 712 64.73 38.75 -27.35
CA ARG A 712 65.87 37.83 -27.40
C ARG A 712 66.16 37.32 -28.82
N LEU A 713 65.12 37.13 -29.63
CA LEU A 713 65.23 36.64 -31.02
C LEU A 713 65.60 37.73 -32.04
N ARG A 714 65.80 38.98 -31.63
CA ARG A 714 66.10 40.11 -32.54
C ARG A 714 67.45 40.74 -32.25
N THR A 715 68.06 41.28 -33.30
CA THR A 715 69.30 42.08 -33.21
C THR A 715 68.95 43.56 -33.25
N PHE A 716 69.54 44.36 -32.35
CA PHE A 716 69.22 45.78 -32.19
C PHE A 716 70.41 46.69 -32.52
N GLY A 717 70.15 47.77 -33.26
CA GLY A 717 71.07 48.91 -33.37
C GLY A 717 71.00 49.83 -32.14
N ARG A 718 71.88 50.83 -32.06
CA ARG A 718 71.99 51.78 -30.92
C ARG A 718 70.65 52.47 -30.61
N TYR A 719 70.01 53.04 -31.62
CA TYR A 719 68.73 53.73 -31.46
C TYR A 719 67.55 52.76 -31.23
N GLY A 720 67.68 51.49 -31.67
CA GLY A 720 66.68 50.45 -31.46
C GLY A 720 66.66 49.99 -30.00
N LEU A 721 67.84 49.83 -29.41
CA LEU A 721 68.00 49.55 -27.98
C LEU A 721 67.49 50.73 -27.13
N GLN A 722 67.85 51.96 -27.48
CA GLN A 722 67.32 53.16 -26.82
C GLN A 722 65.79 53.24 -26.92
N GLN A 723 65.19 52.83 -28.04
CA GLN A 723 63.73 52.85 -28.20
C GLN A 723 63.03 51.80 -27.33
N ILE A 724 63.66 50.65 -27.06
CA ILE A 724 63.16 49.66 -26.09
C ILE A 724 63.27 50.22 -24.67
N GLN A 725 64.37 50.90 -24.34
CA GLN A 725 64.58 51.53 -23.03
C GLN A 725 63.58 52.67 -22.77
N VAL A 726 63.33 53.53 -23.78
CA VAL A 726 62.38 54.67 -23.70
C VAL A 726 60.92 54.20 -23.82
N GLY A 727 60.67 53.14 -24.60
CA GLY A 727 59.32 52.63 -24.87
C GLY A 727 58.71 51.84 -23.72
N HIS A 728 59.45 51.59 -22.64
CA HIS A 728 59.02 50.73 -21.55
C HIS A 728 58.67 51.56 -20.31
N PRO A 729 57.43 51.51 -19.80
CA PRO A 729 57.10 52.08 -18.50
C PRO A 729 57.67 51.28 -17.32
N LEU A 730 58.37 50.14 -17.55
CA LEU A 730 59.00 49.32 -16.51
C LEU A 730 60.54 49.32 -16.57
N PRO A 731 61.22 50.38 -16.11
CA PRO A 731 62.68 50.42 -16.10
C PRO A 731 63.35 49.38 -15.17
N ALA A 732 62.61 48.78 -14.22
CA ALA A 732 63.18 47.91 -13.17
C ALA A 732 63.37 46.43 -13.57
N ALA A 733 62.70 45.91 -14.61
CA ALA A 733 62.77 44.49 -14.97
C ALA A 733 63.80 44.15 -16.07
N LEU A 734 64.26 45.17 -16.82
CA LEU A 734 65.26 45.01 -17.90
C LEU A 734 66.68 44.66 -17.42
N PRO A 735 67.19 45.14 -16.27
CA PRO A 735 68.54 44.81 -15.84
C PRO A 735 68.75 43.35 -15.43
N LEU A 736 67.68 42.63 -15.05
CA LEU A 736 67.74 41.21 -14.68
C LEU A 736 67.74 40.27 -15.91
N ALA A 737 67.18 40.71 -17.03
CA ALA A 737 67.13 39.91 -18.26
C ALA A 737 68.41 39.99 -19.11
N PHE A 738 69.26 40.99 -18.87
CA PHE A 738 70.55 41.14 -19.58
C PHE A 738 71.73 40.44 -18.88
N CYS A 739 71.49 39.75 -17.76
CA CYS A 739 72.50 38.97 -17.02
C CYS A 739 72.25 37.44 -17.07
N LEU A 740 71.45 36.93 -18.02
CA LEU A 740 71.33 35.51 -18.35
C LEU A 740 71.66 35.25 -19.81
#